data_AF-A0A340XX52-F1
#
_entry.id   AF-A0A340XX52-F1
#
_cell.length_a   1.000
_cell.length_b   1.000
_cell.length_c   1.000
_cell.angle_alpha   90.00
_cell.angle_beta   90.00
_cell.angle_gamma   90.00
#
_symmetry.space_group_name_H-M   'P 1'
#
loop_
_entity.id
_entity.type
_entity.pdbx_description
1 polymer ?
#
loop_
_entity_poly.entity_id
_entity_poly.type
_entity_poly.pdbx_seq_one_letter_code
_entity_poly.pdbx_strand_id
1 'polypeptide(L)'
;MYSSRMAEDDPYLGGHEQMFHLDTLNHTIFNPELFQPEMPLPTADGPYLQILEQPKQRGFRFRYVCEGPSHGGLPGASSEKNKKSYPQVKICNYVGPAKVIVQLVTNGKNIHLHAHSLVGKHCEDGICTVTAGPKDMVVGFANLGILHVTKKKVFETLEARMTDACIRGYNPGLLVHPDLAYLQAEGGGDRQLTDREKEIIRQAALQQTKEMDLSVVRLMFTAFLPDSTGSFTRRLEPVVSDAIYDSKAPNASNLKIVRMDRTAGCVTGGEEIYLLCDKVQKDDIQIRFYEEEENGGIWEGFGDFSPTDVHRQFAIVFKTPKYKDVNITKPASVFVQLRRKSDLETSEPKPFLYYPEIKDKEEVQRKRQKLMPNFSDSFGGGSGAGAGGGGMFGSSGGGGGAGSTGPGYGFPHYGFPTYGGITFHPGTTKSNAGMKHGTIDTPSKNGPEGYDKSDDREAINLSGQAAETAGQDRESCTRGAEADVAYAVGVEKEKRSSQDNLFLEKAVQLAKQHANALFDYAVTGDVKMLLAVQRHLTAVQDENGDSVLHLAIIHLHAQLVRDLLQVTSGLISEEIINMRNDLYQTPLHLAVITKQEAVVEDLLRAGADLSLLDRLGNSVLHLAAKEGHDKILSILLKHKKAAQLINHPNGEGLNAIHEAMMSNSLPCLLLLVGAGADVNAQERKSGRTALHLAVEHDNISLAGCLLLEGDAHVDSTTYDGTTPLHIAAGRGSTRLAALLKAAGADPLVENFEPLYDLDDSRDEDGEDEGVLPGTTPLDMATSWQVFDILNGKPYEPEFTSDDLLAQGDMKQLTEDVKLQLYKLLEIPDPDKNWATLAQKLGLGILNNAFRLSPAPSRTLMDNYEVSGGTIKELVEALRQMGYTEAIEVIQAAFCTSGSAATSPVEAAPQAHSLPFSPASTGQQIDEFRDDSICDSGVETSFRKLSFTESLTSGSSLLTINKVPHGYGQEGPLEGKI
;
A
#
# COMPACT_ATOMS: atom_id res chain seq x y z
N MET A 1 -16.20 42.04 -59.01
CA MET A 1 -17.58 41.89 -59.51
C MET A 1 -17.55 40.88 -60.65
N TYR A 2 -18.30 39.77 -60.53
CA TYR A 2 -18.49 38.72 -61.55
C TYR A 2 -17.19 37.97 -62.03
N SER A 3 -17.23 36.73 -62.49
CA SER A 3 -18.35 35.77 -62.63
C SER A 3 -17.91 34.32 -62.34
N SER A 4 -18.88 33.42 -62.11
CA SER A 4 -18.68 32.01 -61.74
C SER A 4 -18.36 31.07 -62.92
N ARG A 5 -17.86 29.86 -62.64
CA ARG A 5 -18.08 28.66 -63.48
C ARG A 5 -18.11 27.34 -62.68
N MET A 6 -19.21 26.61 -62.86
CA MET A 6 -19.38 25.15 -62.79
C MET A 6 -18.92 24.53 -64.15
N ALA A 7 -18.86 23.23 -64.41
CA ALA A 7 -18.75 21.95 -63.65
C ALA A 7 -18.44 20.84 -64.72
N GLU A 8 -18.43 19.55 -64.37
CA GLU A 8 -19.11 18.42 -65.07
C GLU A 8 -18.60 17.02 -64.60
N ASP A 9 -19.41 15.98 -64.82
CA ASP A 9 -19.31 14.63 -64.21
C ASP A 9 -19.30 13.48 -65.23
N ASP A 10 -18.42 12.47 -65.04
CA ASP A 10 -18.60 11.00 -65.26
C ASP A 10 -19.06 10.50 -66.68
N PRO A 11 -19.36 9.19 -66.97
CA PRO A 11 -19.12 7.93 -66.24
C PRO A 11 -18.65 6.68 -67.07
N TYR A 12 -18.39 5.57 -66.33
CA TYR A 12 -18.50 4.11 -66.69
C TYR A 12 -17.73 3.43 -67.85
N LEU A 13 -16.93 2.38 -67.54
CA LEU A 13 -17.13 0.95 -67.96
C LEU A 13 -15.99 -0.05 -67.59
N GLY A 14 -16.36 -1.25 -67.11
CA GLY A 14 -15.77 -2.56 -67.51
C GLY A 14 -14.47 -3.13 -66.90
N GLY A 15 -14.52 -4.35 -66.34
CA GLY A 15 -13.40 -5.33 -66.28
C GLY A 15 -13.32 -6.18 -67.56
N HIS A 16 -12.39 -7.13 -67.79
CA HIS A 16 -11.83 -8.18 -66.91
C HIS A 16 -10.61 -8.86 -67.61
N GLU A 17 -9.70 -9.53 -66.88
CA GLU A 17 -9.10 -10.89 -67.15
C GLU A 17 -7.80 -11.16 -66.35
N GLN A 18 -7.25 -12.39 -66.43
CA GLN A 18 -6.31 -13.02 -65.48
C GLN A 18 -5.10 -13.71 -66.19
N MET A 19 -4.11 -14.23 -65.43
CA MET A 19 -3.60 -15.63 -65.48
C MET A 19 -2.24 -15.85 -64.73
N PHE A 20 -2.25 -16.74 -63.70
CA PHE A 20 -1.23 -17.76 -63.25
C PHE A 20 0.31 -17.45 -63.17
N HIS A 21 1.18 -18.12 -62.38
CA HIS A 21 1.12 -19.20 -61.35
C HIS A 21 2.43 -19.17 -60.45
N LEU A 22 2.38 -19.73 -59.23
CA LEU A 22 3.38 -20.52 -58.42
C LEU A 22 4.92 -20.55 -58.77
N ASP A 23 5.89 -20.80 -57.86
CA ASP A 23 5.91 -21.15 -56.41
C ASP A 23 7.32 -20.98 -55.73
N THR A 24 7.42 -21.30 -54.43
CA THR A 24 8.58 -21.77 -53.63
C THR A 24 9.73 -20.83 -53.15
N LEU A 25 9.71 -20.59 -51.83
CA LEU A 25 10.80 -20.74 -50.83
C LEU A 25 12.24 -20.26 -51.14
N ASN A 26 12.68 -19.22 -50.42
CA ASN A 26 13.71 -19.39 -49.37
C ASN A 26 13.77 -18.21 -48.38
N HIS A 27 14.27 -18.45 -47.17
CA HIS A 27 14.43 -17.43 -46.12
C HIS A 27 15.66 -16.54 -46.35
N THR A 28 15.53 -15.25 -46.04
CA THR A 28 16.62 -14.51 -45.36
C THR A 28 16.03 -13.37 -44.52
N ILE A 29 16.65 -13.09 -43.38
CA ILE A 29 16.24 -12.04 -42.44
C ILE A 29 16.76 -10.70 -42.94
N PHE A 30 15.87 -9.71 -43.10
CA PHE A 30 16.05 -8.27 -42.82
C PHE A 30 14.84 -7.51 -43.38
N ASN A 31 14.14 -6.71 -42.56
CA ASN A 31 13.10 -5.79 -43.04
C ASN A 31 13.63 -4.34 -42.96
N PRO A 32 13.93 -3.68 -44.10
CA PRO A 32 14.69 -2.42 -44.12
C PRO A 32 13.85 -1.14 -43.94
N GLU A 33 12.60 -1.23 -43.47
CA GLU A 33 11.64 -0.11 -43.46
C GLU A 33 11.53 0.66 -42.13
N LEU A 34 12.53 0.54 -41.23
CA LEU A 34 12.61 1.33 -39.98
C LEU A 34 13.82 2.25 -39.86
N PHE A 35 14.57 2.45 -40.95
CA PHE A 35 15.43 3.62 -41.09
C PHE A 35 14.66 4.72 -41.81
N GLN A 36 14.43 5.84 -41.12
CA GLN A 36 14.30 7.12 -41.83
C GLN A 36 15.56 7.31 -42.69
N PRO A 37 15.45 7.87 -43.91
CA PRO A 37 16.63 8.06 -44.74
C PRO A 37 17.65 8.91 -43.98
N GLU A 38 18.86 8.38 -43.78
CA GLU A 38 19.94 9.16 -43.17
C GLU A 38 20.09 10.45 -43.98
N MET A 39 19.84 11.59 -43.32
CA MET A 39 20.20 12.89 -43.89
C MET A 39 21.70 12.83 -44.19
N PRO A 40 22.12 12.90 -45.47
CA PRO A 40 23.51 12.66 -45.82
C PRO A 40 24.37 13.66 -45.08
N LEU A 41 25.28 13.17 -44.23
CA LEU A 41 26.22 13.99 -43.46
C LEU A 41 26.87 14.99 -44.41
N PRO A 42 26.66 16.31 -44.25
CA PRO A 42 27.23 17.27 -45.17
C PRO A 42 28.75 17.19 -45.11
N THR A 43 29.38 16.69 -46.17
CA THR A 43 30.81 16.86 -46.42
C THR A 43 31.07 18.33 -46.72
N ALA A 44 31.13 19.12 -45.65
CA ALA A 44 31.38 20.55 -45.65
C ALA A 44 32.75 20.81 -45.02
N ASP A 45 33.66 21.39 -45.79
CA ASP A 45 35.00 21.82 -45.35
C ASP A 45 34.99 23.05 -44.43
N GLY A 46 33.93 23.19 -43.62
CA GLY A 46 33.63 24.37 -42.82
C GLY A 46 33.04 24.04 -41.44
N PRO A 47 32.89 25.07 -40.59
CA PRO A 47 32.39 24.93 -39.24
C PRO A 47 30.89 24.61 -39.20
N TYR A 48 30.50 23.62 -38.39
CA TYR A 48 29.12 23.20 -38.22
C TYR A 48 28.77 22.94 -36.75
N LEU A 49 27.49 22.94 -36.42
CA LEU A 49 26.98 22.64 -35.08
C LEU A 49 26.43 21.20 -35.05
N GLN A 50 26.63 20.49 -33.94
CA GLN A 50 26.17 19.11 -33.77
C GLN A 50 25.57 18.93 -32.36
N ILE A 51 24.42 18.27 -32.26
CA ILE A 51 23.90 17.82 -30.95
C ILE A 51 24.68 16.57 -30.53
N LEU A 52 25.24 16.58 -29.32
CA LEU A 52 25.86 15.41 -28.69
C LEU A 52 24.89 14.66 -27.77
N GLU A 53 24.02 15.41 -27.07
CA GLU A 53 22.96 14.85 -26.24
C GLU A 53 21.66 15.60 -26.48
N GLN A 54 20.64 14.88 -26.95
CA GLN A 54 19.27 15.38 -27.10
C GLN A 54 18.64 15.69 -25.73
N PRO A 55 17.64 16.59 -25.65
CA PRO A 55 16.81 16.73 -24.46
C PRO A 55 15.96 15.48 -24.23
N LYS A 56 15.59 15.20 -22.97
CA LYS A 56 14.67 14.11 -22.66
C LYS A 56 13.27 14.45 -23.19
N GLN A 57 12.79 13.66 -24.15
CA GLN A 57 11.56 13.94 -24.88
C GLN A 57 10.30 13.96 -23.99
N ARG A 58 10.24 13.13 -22.94
CA ARG A 58 9.09 13.04 -22.02
C ARG A 58 9.48 13.04 -20.55
N GLY A 59 8.48 13.24 -19.68
CA GLY A 59 8.63 13.28 -18.22
C GLY A 59 9.11 14.64 -17.68
N PHE A 60 9.43 15.61 -18.54
CA PHE A 60 9.62 17.00 -18.14
C PHE A 60 8.26 17.70 -18.00
N ARG A 61 8.17 18.72 -17.13
CA ARG A 61 6.93 19.49 -16.91
C ARG A 61 7.14 20.96 -17.25
N PHE A 62 6.31 21.51 -18.13
CA PHE A 62 6.28 22.96 -18.38
C PHE A 62 5.60 23.68 -17.21
N ARG A 63 6.02 24.92 -16.92
CA ARG A 63 5.64 25.63 -15.68
C ARG A 63 5.02 26.97 -15.99
N TYR A 64 3.87 27.29 -15.39
CA TYR A 64 3.33 28.65 -15.45
C TYR A 64 4.16 29.61 -14.57
N VAL A 65 4.12 30.91 -14.87
CA VAL A 65 4.84 31.95 -14.10
C VAL A 65 4.55 31.89 -12.60
N CYS A 66 3.30 31.58 -12.22
CA CYS A 66 2.87 31.43 -10.83
C CYS A 66 3.42 30.19 -10.10
N GLU A 67 4.07 29.25 -10.79
CA GLU A 67 4.75 28.11 -10.16
C GLU A 67 6.18 28.41 -9.69
N GLY A 68 6.72 29.59 -10.04
CA GLY A 68 8.07 30.01 -9.69
C GLY A 68 9.20 29.31 -10.46
N PRO A 69 10.45 29.80 -10.32
CA PRO A 69 11.59 29.36 -11.14
C PRO A 69 12.28 28.08 -10.63
N SER A 70 12.02 27.65 -9.39
CA SER A 70 12.87 26.70 -8.66
C SER A 70 12.71 25.22 -9.07
N HIS A 71 11.89 24.92 -10.07
CA HIS A 71 11.59 23.55 -10.50
C HIS A 71 12.57 23.02 -11.57
N GLY A 72 13.73 22.55 -11.11
CA GLY A 72 14.66 21.58 -11.73
C GLY A 72 14.71 21.49 -13.26
N GLY A 73 15.85 21.90 -13.85
CA GLY A 73 15.99 22.01 -15.31
C GLY A 73 15.89 20.70 -16.11
N LEU A 74 15.58 20.90 -17.40
CA LEU A 74 15.42 19.94 -18.48
C LEU A 74 16.60 18.96 -18.54
N PRO A 75 16.38 17.66 -18.29
CA PRO A 75 17.43 16.65 -18.39
C PRO A 75 17.76 16.30 -19.85
N GLY A 76 18.96 15.76 -20.06
CA GLY A 76 19.35 15.09 -21.30
C GLY A 76 18.66 13.73 -21.46
N ALA A 77 18.63 13.20 -22.68
CA ALA A 77 18.01 11.93 -23.00
C ALA A 77 18.61 10.77 -22.19
N SER A 78 19.93 10.77 -21.97
CA SER A 78 20.64 9.76 -21.17
C SER A 78 20.57 9.98 -19.65
N SER A 79 19.79 10.95 -19.18
CA SER A 79 19.77 11.32 -17.76
C SER A 79 18.96 10.31 -16.92
N GLU A 80 19.64 9.78 -15.92
CA GLU A 80 19.12 8.88 -14.89
C GLU A 80 18.94 9.60 -13.54
N LYS A 81 18.39 8.90 -12.54
CA LYS A 81 18.24 9.43 -11.17
C LYS A 81 19.60 9.72 -10.50
N ASN A 82 20.57 8.82 -10.70
CA ASN A 82 21.88 8.88 -10.04
C ASN A 82 22.93 9.61 -10.89
N LYS A 83 22.80 9.58 -12.22
CA LYS A 83 23.69 10.23 -13.18
C LYS A 83 22.90 11.24 -14.01
N LYS A 84 22.95 12.51 -13.58
CA LYS A 84 22.27 13.61 -14.29
C LYS A 84 23.08 14.04 -15.51
N SER A 85 22.41 14.16 -16.64
CA SER A 85 22.94 14.67 -17.89
C SER A 85 22.02 15.75 -18.45
N TYR A 86 22.46 16.49 -19.46
CA TYR A 86 21.82 17.72 -19.93
C TYR A 86 21.97 17.86 -21.45
N PRO A 87 21.07 18.57 -22.14
CA PRO A 87 21.22 18.82 -23.58
C PRO A 87 22.59 19.42 -23.89
N GLN A 88 23.32 18.81 -24.82
CA GLN A 88 24.70 19.20 -25.16
C GLN A 88 24.86 19.37 -26.67
N VAL A 89 25.54 20.43 -27.07
CA VAL A 89 25.96 20.66 -28.47
C VAL A 89 27.46 20.85 -28.55
N LYS A 90 28.02 20.60 -29.73
CA LYS A 90 29.43 20.80 -30.05
C LYS A 90 29.55 21.59 -31.35
N ILE A 91 30.43 22.59 -31.36
CA ILE A 91 30.89 23.21 -32.60
C ILE A 91 32.03 22.35 -33.16
N CYS A 92 31.84 21.83 -34.37
CA CYS A 92 32.82 21.04 -35.10
C CYS A 92 33.49 21.89 -36.17
N ASN A 93 34.70 21.50 -36.59
CA ASN A 93 35.54 22.20 -37.58
C ASN A 93 35.83 23.69 -37.23
N TYR A 94 35.83 24.04 -35.95
CA TYR A 94 36.23 25.35 -35.41
C TYR A 94 36.93 25.19 -34.06
N VAL A 95 37.85 26.11 -33.74
CA VAL A 95 38.42 26.27 -32.39
C VAL A 95 38.60 27.77 -32.13
N GLY A 96 37.86 28.31 -31.16
CA GLY A 96 37.90 29.71 -30.77
C GLY A 96 36.69 30.11 -29.95
N PRO A 97 36.58 31.37 -29.47
CA PRO A 97 35.38 31.83 -28.81
C PRO A 97 34.20 31.80 -29.80
N ALA A 98 33.02 31.43 -29.33
CA ALA A 98 31.76 31.45 -30.09
C ALA A 98 30.58 31.69 -29.14
N LYS A 99 29.46 32.18 -29.67
CA LYS A 99 28.21 32.40 -28.93
C LYS A 99 27.15 31.43 -29.44
N VAL A 100 26.62 30.56 -28.57
CA VAL A 100 25.53 29.65 -28.88
C VAL A 100 24.26 30.17 -28.22
N ILE A 101 23.19 30.32 -28.99
CA ILE A 101 21.85 30.61 -28.47
C ILE A 101 20.94 29.39 -28.59
N VAL A 102 19.95 29.31 -27.71
CA VAL A 102 18.86 28.33 -27.76
C VAL A 102 17.53 29.07 -27.80
N GLN A 103 16.72 28.81 -28.82
CA GLN A 103 15.35 29.31 -28.98
C GLN A 103 14.35 28.14 -28.87
N LEU A 104 13.13 28.40 -28.42
CA LEU A 104 12.03 27.42 -28.49
C LEU A 104 11.29 27.55 -29.82
N VAL A 105 11.07 26.43 -30.49
CA VAL A 105 10.39 26.35 -31.79
C VAL A 105 9.30 25.30 -31.83
N THR A 106 8.39 25.41 -32.79
CA THR A 106 7.25 24.52 -32.98
C THR A 106 7.65 23.10 -33.40
N ASN A 107 6.77 22.13 -33.14
CA ASN A 107 6.90 20.74 -33.60
C ASN A 107 6.25 20.49 -34.99
N GLY A 108 5.80 21.55 -35.67
CA GLY A 108 5.01 21.46 -36.90
C GLY A 108 5.84 21.12 -38.15
N LYS A 109 5.15 20.91 -39.28
CA LYS A 109 5.77 20.70 -40.61
C LYS A 109 6.68 21.86 -41.03
N ASN A 110 6.30 23.08 -40.65
CA ASN A 110 7.11 24.28 -40.77
C ASN A 110 7.56 24.71 -39.37
N ILE A 111 8.85 25.02 -39.22
CA ILE A 111 9.46 25.37 -37.93
C ILE A 111 9.32 26.88 -37.72
N HIS A 112 8.61 27.25 -36.66
CA HIS A 112 8.31 28.64 -36.29
C HIS A 112 8.73 28.91 -34.84
N LEU A 113 8.82 30.18 -34.44
CA LEU A 113 9.01 30.53 -33.02
C LEU A 113 7.85 29.98 -32.16
N HIS A 114 8.16 29.40 -31.01
CA HIS A 114 7.14 28.99 -30.04
C HIS A 114 6.83 30.12 -29.05
N ALA A 115 5.61 30.16 -28.51
CA ALA A 115 5.20 31.17 -27.53
C ALA A 115 5.76 30.91 -26.11
N HIS A 116 6.21 29.69 -25.80
CA HIS A 116 6.85 29.36 -24.53
C HIS A 116 8.26 29.98 -24.42
N SER A 117 8.73 30.16 -23.18
CA SER A 117 9.99 30.87 -22.91
C SER A 117 10.99 29.95 -22.20
N LEU A 118 12.27 29.97 -22.59
CA LEU A 118 13.32 29.35 -21.77
C LEU A 118 13.62 30.22 -20.55
N VAL A 119 13.64 29.62 -19.38
CA VAL A 119 14.05 30.27 -18.13
C VAL A 119 15.25 29.52 -17.54
N GLY A 120 16.09 30.19 -16.75
CA GLY A 120 17.32 29.58 -16.24
C GLY A 120 18.48 30.57 -16.12
N LYS A 121 19.64 30.08 -15.68
CA LYS A 121 20.81 30.89 -15.32
C LYS A 121 21.36 31.77 -16.45
N HIS A 122 21.16 31.36 -17.70
CA HIS A 122 21.69 32.01 -18.90
C HIS A 122 20.58 32.39 -19.89
N CYS A 123 19.34 32.54 -19.40
CA CYS A 123 18.16 32.78 -20.21
C CYS A 123 17.62 34.20 -20.01
N GLU A 124 17.44 34.93 -21.10
CA GLU A 124 16.91 36.29 -21.15
C GLU A 124 15.85 36.36 -22.26
N ASP A 125 14.70 36.96 -21.97
CA ASP A 125 13.53 37.04 -22.87
C ASP A 125 13.09 35.68 -23.46
N GLY A 126 13.35 34.57 -22.77
CA GLY A 126 13.06 33.22 -23.24
C GLY A 126 14.09 32.59 -24.18
N ILE A 127 15.25 33.23 -24.37
CA ILE A 127 16.36 32.76 -25.20
C ILE A 127 17.55 32.47 -24.30
N CYS A 128 18.07 31.24 -24.33
CA CYS A 128 19.32 30.92 -23.63
C CYS A 128 20.50 31.41 -24.46
N THR A 129 21.50 32.06 -23.83
CA THR A 129 22.72 32.53 -24.49
C THR A 129 23.95 32.10 -23.69
N VAL A 130 24.81 31.28 -24.30
CA VAL A 130 26.04 30.75 -23.66
C VAL A 130 27.23 30.94 -24.58
N THR A 131 28.38 31.34 -24.04
CA THR A 131 29.64 31.43 -24.78
C THR A 131 30.43 30.13 -24.67
N ALA A 132 30.82 29.55 -25.81
CA ALA A 132 31.76 28.44 -25.88
C ALA A 132 33.17 28.92 -25.51
N GLY A 133 33.90 28.13 -24.72
CA GLY A 133 35.23 28.49 -24.24
C GLY A 133 36.28 28.37 -25.36
N PRO A 134 37.37 29.14 -25.35
CA PRO A 134 38.33 29.17 -26.46
C PRO A 134 39.11 27.86 -26.71
N LYS A 135 38.95 26.86 -25.83
CA LYS A 135 39.49 25.50 -25.97
C LYS A 135 38.44 24.39 -25.89
N ASP A 136 37.22 24.72 -25.46
CA ASP A 136 36.14 23.75 -25.28
C ASP A 136 34.95 24.16 -26.16
N MET A 137 34.77 23.42 -27.24
CA MET A 137 33.71 23.65 -28.22
C MET A 137 32.40 22.94 -27.84
N VAL A 138 32.36 22.23 -26.70
CA VAL A 138 31.14 21.60 -26.17
C VAL A 138 30.44 22.58 -25.24
N VAL A 139 29.11 22.72 -25.40
CA VAL A 139 28.25 23.57 -24.59
C VAL A 139 27.10 22.72 -24.06
N GLY A 140 27.05 22.56 -22.73
CA GLY A 140 25.98 21.84 -22.03
C GLY A 140 25.00 22.78 -21.33
N PHE A 141 23.70 22.59 -21.56
CA PHE A 141 22.64 23.49 -21.11
C PHE A 141 21.95 22.99 -19.84
N ALA A 142 22.67 23.00 -18.72
CA ALA A 142 22.09 22.72 -17.42
C ALA A 142 21.12 23.83 -16.96
N ASN A 143 20.10 23.46 -16.20
CA ASN A 143 19.12 24.38 -15.58
C ASN A 143 18.25 25.19 -16.56
N LEU A 144 17.95 24.66 -17.76
CA LEU A 144 16.87 25.16 -18.63
C LEU A 144 15.49 24.76 -18.09
N GLY A 145 14.60 25.71 -17.81
CA GLY A 145 13.17 25.49 -17.62
C GLY A 145 12.36 25.94 -18.85
N ILE A 146 11.18 25.37 -19.05
CA ILE A 146 10.24 25.78 -20.11
C ILE A 146 9.01 26.42 -19.45
N LEU A 147 8.84 27.71 -19.69
CA LEU A 147 7.76 28.53 -19.16
C LEU A 147 6.52 28.40 -20.06
N HIS A 148 5.45 27.81 -19.52
CA HIS A 148 4.17 27.63 -20.19
C HIS A 148 3.41 28.96 -20.24
N VAL A 149 2.99 29.38 -21.44
CA VAL A 149 2.15 30.57 -21.63
C VAL A 149 0.67 30.21 -21.45
N THR A 150 -0.15 31.11 -20.92
CA THR A 150 -1.60 30.86 -20.87
C THR A 150 -2.22 31.03 -22.26
N LYS A 151 -3.24 30.22 -22.60
CA LYS A 151 -3.89 30.27 -23.94
C LYS A 151 -4.37 31.68 -24.34
N LYS A 152 -4.76 32.53 -23.37
CA LYS A 152 -5.16 33.92 -23.61
C LYS A 152 -4.01 34.84 -24.06
N LYS A 153 -2.77 34.57 -23.65
CA LYS A 153 -1.58 35.40 -23.90
C LYS A 153 -0.67 34.90 -25.03
N VAL A 154 -1.05 33.84 -25.74
CA VAL A 154 -0.23 33.24 -26.82
C VAL A 154 0.11 34.29 -27.88
N PHE A 155 -0.89 35.01 -28.38
CA PHE A 155 -0.71 36.03 -29.42
C PHE A 155 0.24 37.16 -28.99
N GLU A 156 -0.05 37.80 -27.86
CA GLU A 156 0.76 38.89 -27.28
C GLU A 156 2.23 38.48 -27.10
N THR A 157 2.44 37.27 -26.56
CA THR A 157 3.78 36.72 -26.30
C THR A 157 4.51 36.35 -27.60
N LEU A 158 3.79 35.84 -28.60
CA LEU A 158 4.37 35.48 -29.90
C LEU A 158 4.75 36.71 -30.71
N GLU A 159 3.90 37.74 -30.75
CA GLU A 159 4.17 39.03 -31.41
C GLU A 159 5.43 39.69 -30.81
N ALA A 160 5.56 39.70 -29.47
CA ALA A 160 6.77 40.17 -28.79
C ALA A 160 8.01 39.32 -29.16
N ARG A 161 7.92 37.98 -29.09
CA ARG A 161 9.04 37.07 -29.44
C ARG A 161 9.55 37.25 -30.86
N MET A 162 8.63 37.40 -31.81
CA MET A 162 8.97 37.67 -33.22
C MET A 162 9.66 39.04 -33.36
N THR A 163 9.16 40.06 -32.65
CA THR A 163 9.75 41.40 -32.61
C THR A 163 11.20 41.36 -32.10
N ASP A 164 11.43 40.73 -30.94
CA ASP A 164 12.78 40.60 -30.35
C ASP A 164 13.74 39.81 -31.26
N ALA A 165 13.26 38.74 -31.90
CA ALA A 165 14.06 37.95 -32.84
C ALA A 165 14.43 38.74 -34.11
N CYS A 166 13.56 39.62 -34.59
CA CYS A 166 13.85 40.52 -35.71
C CYS A 166 14.84 41.63 -35.33
N ILE A 167 14.70 42.25 -34.15
CA ILE A 167 15.63 43.26 -33.63
C ILE A 167 17.03 42.66 -33.42
N ARG A 168 17.11 41.47 -32.84
CA ARG A 168 18.38 40.76 -32.52
C ARG A 168 18.96 39.97 -33.71
N GLY A 169 18.27 39.91 -34.85
CA GLY A 169 18.69 39.15 -36.03
C GLY A 169 18.74 37.62 -35.84
N TYR A 170 18.01 37.11 -34.85
CA TYR A 170 18.03 35.69 -34.45
C TYR A 170 17.02 34.86 -35.26
N ASN A 171 17.44 34.50 -36.48
CA ASN A 171 16.70 33.64 -37.41
C ASN A 171 15.31 34.13 -37.91
N PRO A 172 15.04 35.44 -38.07
CA PRO A 172 13.69 35.93 -38.37
C PRO A 172 13.14 35.44 -39.72
N GLY A 173 13.99 35.33 -40.75
CA GLY A 173 13.61 34.78 -42.05
C GLY A 173 13.17 33.31 -42.05
N LEU A 174 13.58 32.54 -41.03
CA LEU A 174 13.23 31.12 -40.88
C LEU A 174 12.04 30.95 -39.92
N LEU A 175 12.00 31.71 -38.82
CA LEU A 175 11.06 31.48 -37.72
C LEU A 175 9.85 32.42 -37.68
N VAL A 176 9.89 33.53 -38.44
CA VAL A 176 8.82 34.55 -38.47
C VAL A 176 8.16 34.59 -39.84
N HIS A 177 8.89 35.04 -40.86
CA HIS A 177 8.41 35.14 -42.25
C HIS A 177 9.58 35.25 -43.23
N PRO A 178 9.57 34.57 -44.40
CA PRO A 178 10.70 34.57 -45.34
C PRO A 178 11.13 35.96 -45.82
N ASP A 179 10.19 36.89 -46.02
CA ASP A 179 10.48 38.29 -46.39
C ASP A 179 11.43 38.99 -45.41
N LEU A 180 11.54 38.53 -44.16
CA LEU A 180 12.39 39.13 -43.13
C LEU A 180 13.82 38.52 -43.09
N ALA A 181 14.19 37.66 -44.03
CA ALA A 181 15.50 36.98 -44.07
C ALA A 181 16.72 37.91 -44.25
N TYR A 182 16.52 39.17 -44.64
CA TYR A 182 17.58 40.18 -44.70
C TYR A 182 17.95 40.76 -43.31
N LEU A 183 17.10 40.57 -42.29
CA LEU A 183 17.37 40.99 -40.91
C LEU A 183 18.29 39.97 -40.23
N GLN A 184 19.60 40.15 -40.39
CA GLN A 184 20.63 39.32 -39.73
C GLN A 184 21.26 40.03 -38.53
N ALA A 185 22.01 39.26 -37.72
CA ALA A 185 22.67 39.76 -36.52
C ALA A 185 23.87 40.67 -36.90
N GLU A 186 23.63 41.97 -36.93
CA GLU A 186 24.64 43.01 -37.15
C GLU A 186 25.28 43.43 -35.81
N GLY A 187 26.56 43.80 -35.82
CA GLY A 187 27.37 44.04 -34.60
C GLY A 187 27.07 45.33 -33.83
N GLY A 188 25.88 45.93 -33.99
CA GLY A 188 25.47 47.18 -33.36
C GLY A 188 24.10 47.04 -32.68
N GLY A 189 23.91 47.72 -31.55
CA GLY A 189 22.70 47.62 -30.73
C GLY A 189 21.44 48.25 -31.36
N ASP A 190 20.29 47.73 -30.96
CA ASP A 190 18.94 48.28 -31.12
C ASP A 190 18.55 48.74 -32.54
N ARG A 191 18.48 47.77 -33.45
CA ARG A 191 17.84 47.91 -34.77
C ARG A 191 16.37 48.31 -34.63
N GLN A 192 16.00 49.53 -35.01
CA GLN A 192 14.60 49.93 -35.08
C GLN A 192 13.90 49.27 -36.28
N LEU A 193 12.80 48.57 -36.03
CA LEU A 193 11.97 47.96 -37.05
C LEU A 193 11.09 48.99 -37.76
N THR A 194 10.93 48.87 -39.08
CA THR A 194 9.96 49.70 -39.83
C THR A 194 8.53 49.24 -39.58
N ASP A 195 7.56 50.11 -39.83
CA ASP A 195 6.14 49.77 -39.62
C ASP A 195 5.65 48.66 -40.58
N ARG A 196 6.33 48.47 -41.72
CA ARG A 196 6.09 47.32 -42.61
C ARG A 196 6.57 46.01 -41.98
N GLU A 197 7.73 46.00 -41.33
CA GLU A 197 8.22 44.80 -40.62
C GLU A 197 7.31 44.44 -39.45
N LYS A 198 6.85 45.45 -38.67
CA LYS A 198 5.89 45.25 -37.56
C LYS A 198 4.59 44.63 -38.05
N GLU A 199 4.04 45.08 -39.18
CA GLU A 199 2.81 44.49 -39.72
C GLU A 199 3.03 43.06 -40.23
N ILE A 200 4.16 42.76 -40.87
CA ILE A 200 4.51 41.37 -41.26
C ILE A 200 4.61 40.47 -40.02
N ILE A 201 5.26 40.93 -38.95
CA ILE A 201 5.34 40.23 -37.66
C ILE A 201 3.94 39.98 -37.07
N ARG A 202 3.09 41.01 -37.05
CA ARG A 202 1.72 40.96 -36.53
C ARG A 202 0.85 39.94 -37.28
N GLN A 203 0.91 39.94 -38.62
CA GLN A 203 0.19 38.97 -39.46
C GLN A 203 0.72 37.54 -39.28
N ALA A 204 2.03 37.35 -39.19
CA ALA A 204 2.65 36.06 -38.89
C ALA A 204 2.19 35.52 -37.51
N ALA A 205 2.22 36.36 -36.48
CA ALA A 205 1.75 36.02 -35.13
C ALA A 205 0.25 35.64 -35.12
N LEU A 206 -0.61 36.38 -35.84
CA LEU A 206 -2.05 36.11 -35.95
C LEU A 206 -2.33 34.76 -36.62
N GLN A 207 -1.54 34.33 -37.61
CA GLN A 207 -1.73 33.03 -38.24
C GLN A 207 -1.16 31.90 -37.36
N GLN A 208 0.11 32.01 -36.96
CA GLN A 208 0.82 30.94 -36.25
C GLN A 208 0.23 30.67 -34.85
N THR A 209 -0.41 31.65 -34.21
CA THR A 209 -1.17 31.46 -32.96
C THR A 209 -2.27 30.40 -33.08
N LYS A 210 -2.90 30.24 -34.25
CA LYS A 210 -3.98 29.27 -34.47
C LYS A 210 -3.48 27.83 -34.58
N GLU A 211 -2.24 27.67 -35.03
CA GLU A 211 -1.57 26.38 -35.27
C GLU A 211 -0.64 25.97 -34.11
N MET A 212 -0.62 26.78 -33.03
CA MET A 212 0.29 26.64 -31.89
C MET A 212 -0.15 25.54 -30.91
N ASP A 213 0.53 24.39 -30.95
CA ASP A 213 0.39 23.37 -29.90
C ASP A 213 1.25 23.73 -28.68
N LEU A 214 0.60 23.96 -27.53
CA LEU A 214 1.27 24.28 -26.27
C LEU A 214 1.77 23.03 -25.53
N SER A 215 1.40 21.82 -25.96
CA SER A 215 1.81 20.56 -25.32
C SER A 215 3.19 20.07 -25.73
N VAL A 216 3.79 20.63 -26.80
CA VAL A 216 5.06 20.16 -27.37
C VAL A 216 5.91 21.32 -27.92
N VAL A 217 7.22 21.23 -27.72
CA VAL A 217 8.22 22.20 -28.21
C VAL A 217 9.47 21.48 -28.74
N ARG A 218 10.32 22.17 -29.49
CA ARG A 218 11.70 21.76 -29.78
C ARG A 218 12.67 22.86 -29.37
N LEU A 219 13.92 22.49 -29.08
CA LEU A 219 15.03 23.43 -28.92
C LEU A 219 15.69 23.65 -30.29
N MET A 220 15.94 24.90 -30.64
CA MET A 220 16.74 25.28 -31.80
C MET A 220 18.05 25.91 -31.33
N PHE A 221 19.16 25.25 -31.63
CA PHE A 221 20.50 25.72 -31.30
C PHE A 221 21.08 26.48 -32.51
N THR A 222 21.54 27.71 -32.30
CA THR A 222 22.24 28.50 -33.33
C THR A 222 23.57 28.99 -32.79
N ALA A 223 24.66 28.72 -33.50
CA ALA A 223 26.00 29.20 -33.14
C ALA A 223 26.39 30.42 -33.99
N PHE A 224 27.05 31.37 -33.37
CA PHE A 224 27.60 32.59 -33.98
C PHE A 224 29.10 32.65 -33.70
N LEU A 225 29.89 32.74 -34.76
CA LEU A 225 31.33 32.93 -34.71
C LEU A 225 31.69 34.43 -34.72
N PRO A 226 32.84 34.84 -34.16
CA PRO A 226 33.31 36.22 -34.22
C PRO A 226 33.67 36.63 -35.67
N ASP A 227 33.38 37.89 -35.99
CA ASP A 227 33.87 38.58 -37.18
C ASP A 227 35.20 39.31 -36.93
N SER A 228 35.64 40.10 -37.91
CA SER A 228 36.88 40.90 -37.86
C SER A 228 36.87 42.02 -36.81
N THR A 229 35.73 42.35 -36.20
CA THR A 229 35.61 43.29 -35.07
C THR A 229 35.61 42.56 -33.72
N GLY A 230 35.53 41.23 -33.71
CA GLY A 230 35.29 40.41 -32.52
C GLY A 230 33.80 40.23 -32.18
N SER A 231 32.89 40.76 -32.99
CA SER A 231 31.44 40.66 -32.76
C SER A 231 30.88 39.32 -33.25
N PHE A 232 29.98 38.70 -32.48
CA PHE A 232 29.43 37.38 -32.80
C PHE A 232 28.28 37.47 -33.84
N THR A 233 28.63 37.76 -35.09
CA THR A 233 27.68 37.98 -36.20
C THR A 233 27.61 36.81 -37.19
N ARG A 234 28.69 36.02 -37.32
CA ARG A 234 28.77 34.92 -38.31
C ARG A 234 27.95 33.70 -37.88
N ARG A 235 26.68 33.67 -38.26
CA ARG A 235 25.76 32.55 -38.03
C ARG A 235 26.24 31.24 -38.70
N LEU A 236 26.21 30.12 -37.97
CA LEU A 236 26.27 28.75 -38.50
C LEU A 236 24.87 28.18 -38.70
N GLU A 237 24.74 27.10 -39.47
CA GLU A 237 23.41 26.53 -39.74
C GLU A 237 22.78 25.94 -38.47
N PRO A 238 21.49 26.23 -38.17
CA PRO A 238 20.90 25.87 -36.89
C PRO A 238 20.55 24.39 -36.83
N VAL A 239 20.64 23.81 -35.64
CA VAL A 239 20.24 22.42 -35.41
C VAL A 239 19.06 22.39 -34.45
N VAL A 240 18.02 21.63 -34.80
CA VAL A 240 16.79 21.50 -34.02
C VAL A 240 16.79 20.14 -33.32
N SER A 241 16.41 20.14 -32.05
CA SER A 241 16.33 18.93 -31.22
C SER A 241 15.13 18.05 -31.55
N ASP A 242 15.11 16.89 -30.90
CA ASP A 242 13.88 16.10 -30.74
C ASP A 242 12.76 16.92 -30.06
N ALA A 243 11.52 16.43 -30.20
CA ALA A 243 10.34 16.98 -29.54
C ALA A 243 10.37 16.75 -28.02
N ILE A 244 10.11 17.80 -27.26
CA ILE A 244 9.91 17.77 -25.81
C ILE A 244 8.42 17.97 -25.55
N TYR A 245 7.78 17.00 -24.91
CA TYR A 245 6.36 17.03 -24.58
C TYR A 245 6.14 17.33 -23.09
N ASP A 246 5.11 18.11 -22.78
CA ASP A 246 4.73 18.40 -21.40
C ASP A 246 4.07 17.19 -20.73
N SER A 247 4.69 16.66 -19.67
CA SER A 247 4.11 15.60 -18.83
C SER A 247 2.81 15.99 -18.12
N LYS A 248 2.39 17.27 -18.12
CA LYS A 248 1.05 17.68 -17.70
C LYS A 248 0.00 17.69 -18.81
N ALA A 249 0.39 17.57 -20.09
CA ALA A 249 -0.56 17.40 -21.18
C ALA A 249 -1.16 15.98 -21.18
N PRO A 250 -2.48 15.80 -21.39
CA PRO A 250 -3.14 14.50 -21.22
C PRO A 250 -2.78 13.46 -22.30
N ASN A 251 -2.34 13.94 -23.47
CA ASN A 251 -1.82 13.16 -24.59
C ASN A 251 -0.34 12.80 -24.47
N ALA A 252 0.38 13.39 -23.51
CA ALA A 252 1.82 13.18 -23.31
C ALA A 252 2.21 12.92 -21.84
N SER A 253 1.22 12.55 -21.01
CA SER A 253 1.47 12.00 -19.68
C SER A 253 2.42 10.81 -19.77
N ASN A 254 3.29 10.66 -18.77
CA ASN A 254 4.09 9.45 -18.65
C ASN A 254 3.17 8.29 -18.23
N LEU A 255 3.24 7.16 -18.94
CA LEU A 255 2.40 6.01 -18.62
C LEU A 255 3.02 5.21 -17.48
N LYS A 256 2.22 4.86 -16.47
CA LYS A 256 2.70 4.10 -15.31
C LYS A 256 1.61 3.24 -14.71
N ILE A 257 1.92 1.95 -14.51
CA ILE A 257 1.14 1.07 -13.64
C ILE A 257 1.58 1.34 -12.19
N VAL A 258 0.67 1.83 -11.37
CA VAL A 258 0.90 2.16 -9.95
C VAL A 258 0.72 0.92 -9.09
N ARG A 259 -0.38 0.19 -9.28
CA ARG A 259 -0.72 -1.07 -8.60
C ARG A 259 -1.67 -1.89 -9.49
N MET A 260 -1.61 -3.21 -9.37
CA MET A 260 -2.64 -4.14 -9.83
C MET A 260 -3.15 -4.92 -8.61
N ASP A 261 -4.41 -5.32 -8.60
CA ASP A 261 -4.98 -6.19 -7.56
C ASP A 261 -4.49 -7.65 -7.71
N ARG A 262 -4.35 -8.11 -8.96
CA ARG A 262 -3.88 -9.45 -9.33
C ARG A 262 -2.63 -9.35 -10.21
N THR A 263 -1.57 -10.07 -9.84
CA THR A 263 -0.34 -10.24 -10.62
C THR A 263 -0.16 -11.67 -11.13
N ALA A 264 -1.22 -12.47 -11.12
CA ALA A 264 -1.27 -13.82 -11.65
C ALA A 264 -2.70 -14.14 -12.12
N GLY A 265 -2.83 -15.10 -13.05
CA GLY A 265 -4.14 -15.51 -13.58
C GLY A 265 -4.12 -16.78 -14.44
N CYS A 266 -5.28 -17.33 -14.74
CA CYS A 266 -5.40 -18.57 -15.53
C CYS A 266 -5.01 -18.38 -17.00
N VAL A 267 -4.30 -19.35 -17.58
CA VAL A 267 -3.97 -19.40 -19.02
C VAL A 267 -5.17 -19.31 -19.97
N THR A 268 -6.38 -19.60 -19.51
CA THR A 268 -7.62 -19.41 -20.28
C THR A 268 -7.92 -17.95 -20.58
N GLY A 269 -7.40 -17.02 -19.78
CA GLY A 269 -7.83 -15.61 -19.76
C GLY A 269 -9.25 -15.44 -19.20
N GLY A 270 -9.77 -14.22 -19.32
CA GLY A 270 -11.14 -13.85 -18.95
C GLY A 270 -11.34 -13.40 -17.49
N GLU A 271 -10.30 -13.48 -16.66
CA GLU A 271 -10.32 -13.02 -15.26
C GLU A 271 -10.24 -11.49 -15.18
N GLU A 272 -11.08 -10.88 -14.34
CA GLU A 272 -11.13 -9.43 -14.13
C GLU A 272 -10.01 -8.94 -13.20
N ILE A 273 -9.38 -7.82 -13.59
CA ILE A 273 -8.25 -7.17 -12.91
C ILE A 273 -8.54 -5.66 -12.77
N TYR A 274 -8.25 -5.13 -11.59
CA TYR A 274 -8.31 -3.71 -11.24
C TYR A 274 -6.90 -3.11 -11.27
N LEU A 275 -6.59 -2.36 -12.33
CA LEU A 275 -5.29 -1.69 -12.52
C LEU A 275 -5.39 -0.21 -12.19
N LEU A 276 -4.58 0.25 -11.24
CA LEU A 276 -4.40 1.66 -10.88
C LEU A 276 -3.22 2.24 -11.66
N CYS A 277 -3.41 3.41 -12.26
CA CYS A 277 -2.44 4.04 -13.17
C CYS A 277 -2.32 5.55 -13.00
N ASP A 278 -1.20 6.11 -13.48
CA ASP A 278 -1.10 7.55 -13.74
C ASP A 278 -2.02 7.95 -14.90
N LYS A 279 -2.31 9.26 -15.04
CA LYS A 279 -3.41 9.79 -15.87
C LYS A 279 -3.42 9.31 -17.33
N VAL A 280 -4.44 8.55 -17.72
CA VAL A 280 -4.67 8.03 -19.09
C VAL A 280 -5.89 8.67 -19.80
N GLN A 281 -5.96 8.55 -21.13
CA GLN A 281 -7.15 8.90 -21.92
C GLN A 281 -7.90 7.62 -22.30
N LYS A 282 -9.19 7.52 -21.94
CA LYS A 282 -9.99 6.29 -22.06
C LYS A 282 -10.09 5.70 -23.47
N ASP A 283 -10.08 6.56 -24.49
CA ASP A 283 -10.24 6.15 -25.89
C ASP A 283 -8.87 5.79 -26.51
N ASP A 284 -7.78 6.33 -25.96
CA ASP A 284 -6.38 6.23 -26.42
C ASP A 284 -5.49 5.41 -25.46
N ILE A 285 -6.03 4.33 -24.89
CA ILE A 285 -5.29 3.42 -24.00
C ILE A 285 -5.60 1.96 -24.31
N GLN A 286 -4.60 1.10 -24.12
CA GLN A 286 -4.64 -0.36 -24.27
C GLN A 286 -3.68 -0.97 -23.23
N ILE A 287 -3.97 -2.18 -22.76
CA ILE A 287 -3.13 -2.93 -21.81
C ILE A 287 -2.51 -4.10 -22.57
N ARG A 288 -1.18 -4.11 -22.69
CA ARG A 288 -0.42 -5.11 -23.46
C ARG A 288 0.23 -6.11 -22.51
N PHE A 289 -0.13 -7.38 -22.67
CA PHE A 289 0.58 -8.54 -22.14
C PHE A 289 1.57 -8.99 -23.20
N TYR A 290 2.80 -9.34 -22.84
CA TYR A 290 3.79 -9.86 -23.77
C TYR A 290 4.87 -10.74 -23.13
N GLU A 291 5.48 -11.60 -23.93
CA GLU A 291 6.61 -12.45 -23.56
C GLU A 291 7.64 -12.43 -24.71
N GLU A 292 8.94 -12.41 -24.37
CA GLU A 292 10.04 -12.44 -25.33
C GLU A 292 10.60 -13.87 -25.39
N GLU A 293 10.51 -14.53 -26.55
CA GLU A 293 10.97 -15.91 -26.73
C GLU A 293 12.45 -15.97 -27.13
N GLU A 294 13.14 -17.04 -26.73
CA GLU A 294 14.58 -17.27 -27.06
C GLU A 294 14.88 -17.28 -28.58
N ASN A 295 13.84 -17.43 -29.41
CA ASN A 295 13.92 -17.38 -30.87
C ASN A 295 13.84 -15.96 -31.47
N GLY A 296 13.70 -14.92 -30.63
CA GLY A 296 13.53 -13.51 -31.05
C GLY A 296 12.10 -13.12 -31.43
N GLY A 297 11.14 -14.05 -31.32
CA GLY A 297 9.72 -13.77 -31.41
C GLY A 297 9.17 -13.13 -30.14
N ILE A 298 8.11 -12.33 -30.28
CA ILE A 298 7.40 -11.73 -29.15
C ILE A 298 5.95 -12.18 -29.21
N TRP A 299 5.47 -12.89 -28.19
CA TRP A 299 4.03 -13.07 -28.01
C TRP A 299 3.44 -11.77 -27.48
N GLU A 300 2.30 -11.32 -28.03
CA GLU A 300 1.50 -10.27 -27.39
C GLU A 300 0.01 -10.62 -27.34
N GLY A 301 -0.64 -10.16 -26.27
CA GLY A 301 -2.08 -10.21 -26.06
C GLY A 301 -2.56 -8.91 -25.42
N PHE A 302 -3.85 -8.60 -25.57
CA PHE A 302 -4.42 -7.35 -25.06
C PHE A 302 -5.48 -7.62 -24.00
N GLY A 303 -5.42 -6.86 -22.91
CA GLY A 303 -6.48 -6.86 -21.91
C GLY A 303 -7.78 -6.32 -22.52
N ASP A 304 -8.87 -7.04 -22.32
CA ASP A 304 -10.18 -6.71 -22.89
C ASP A 304 -10.94 -5.75 -21.95
N PHE A 305 -11.28 -4.56 -22.45
CA PHE A 305 -12.05 -3.53 -21.75
C PHE A 305 -12.61 -2.49 -22.74
N SER A 306 -13.71 -1.84 -22.33
CA SER A 306 -14.33 -0.73 -23.03
C SER A 306 -13.90 0.63 -22.46
N PRO A 307 -14.00 1.74 -23.21
CA PRO A 307 -13.70 3.08 -22.68
C PRO A 307 -14.57 3.53 -21.48
N THR A 308 -15.65 2.80 -21.18
CA THR A 308 -16.46 2.93 -19.95
C THR A 308 -15.71 2.50 -18.70
N ASP A 309 -14.79 1.54 -18.82
CA ASP A 309 -14.20 0.79 -17.71
C ASP A 309 -12.91 1.47 -17.20
N VAL A 310 -12.49 2.53 -17.90
CA VAL A 310 -11.41 3.46 -17.53
C VAL A 310 -11.94 4.49 -16.53
N HIS A 311 -12.07 4.07 -15.27
CA HIS A 311 -12.63 4.90 -14.21
C HIS A 311 -11.80 6.17 -13.95
N ARG A 312 -12.42 7.33 -14.20
CA ARG A 312 -11.92 8.69 -13.89
C ARG A 312 -10.47 9.00 -14.34
N GLN A 313 -9.97 8.35 -15.40
CA GLN A 313 -8.60 8.49 -15.94
C GLN A 313 -7.46 7.92 -15.06
N PHE A 314 -7.74 7.24 -13.95
CA PHE A 314 -6.72 6.76 -12.98
C PHE A 314 -6.85 5.27 -12.61
N ALA A 315 -7.90 4.60 -13.05
CA ALA A 315 -8.02 3.15 -12.96
C ALA A 315 -8.59 2.58 -14.26
N ILE A 316 -8.28 1.32 -14.54
CA ILE A 316 -8.85 0.53 -15.63
C ILE A 316 -9.26 -0.83 -15.05
N VAL A 317 -10.54 -1.18 -15.21
CA VAL A 317 -11.01 -2.56 -15.01
C VAL A 317 -10.95 -3.26 -16.36
N PHE A 318 -10.32 -4.44 -16.41
CA PHE A 318 -10.15 -5.19 -17.66
C PHE A 318 -10.10 -6.69 -17.44
N LYS A 319 -10.26 -7.49 -18.51
CA LYS A 319 -10.16 -8.95 -18.47
C LYS A 319 -8.85 -9.43 -19.08
N THR A 320 -8.20 -10.40 -18.43
CA THR A 320 -6.93 -10.97 -18.90
C THR A 320 -7.07 -11.58 -20.30
N PRO A 321 -6.09 -11.37 -21.20
CA PRO A 321 -6.05 -12.11 -22.46
C PRO A 321 -5.84 -13.60 -22.19
N LYS A 322 -6.24 -14.42 -23.16
CA LYS A 322 -5.88 -15.84 -23.20
C LYS A 322 -4.40 -16.00 -23.52
N TYR A 323 -3.70 -16.89 -22.82
CA TYR A 323 -2.27 -17.15 -23.04
C TYR A 323 -2.01 -17.96 -24.33
N LYS A 324 -0.76 -17.93 -24.83
CA LYS A 324 -0.35 -18.54 -26.12
C LYS A 324 -0.68 -20.03 -26.22
N ASP A 325 -0.46 -20.80 -25.14
CA ASP A 325 -0.91 -22.18 -25.01
C ASP A 325 -1.67 -22.38 -23.69
N VAL A 326 -2.83 -23.02 -23.77
CA VAL A 326 -3.70 -23.31 -22.61
C VAL A 326 -3.24 -24.57 -21.86
N ASN A 327 -2.31 -25.34 -22.44
CA ASN A 327 -1.95 -26.68 -21.98
C ASN A 327 -0.55 -26.76 -21.35
N ILE A 328 0.00 -25.63 -20.89
CA ILE A 328 1.26 -25.61 -20.13
C ILE A 328 1.14 -26.44 -18.84
N THR A 329 2.27 -26.97 -18.38
CA THR A 329 2.37 -27.80 -17.15
C THR A 329 3.10 -27.11 -16.00
N LYS A 330 3.71 -25.96 -16.28
CA LYS A 330 4.36 -25.04 -15.34
C LYS A 330 3.80 -23.63 -15.58
N PRO A 331 3.77 -22.75 -14.58
CA PRO A 331 3.37 -21.36 -14.81
C PRO A 331 4.37 -20.63 -15.72
N ALA A 332 3.88 -19.69 -16.52
CA ALA A 332 4.66 -18.84 -17.44
C ALA A 332 4.66 -17.38 -16.96
N SER A 333 5.79 -16.68 -17.09
CA SER A 333 5.99 -15.33 -16.56
C SER A 333 6.07 -14.32 -17.69
N VAL A 334 5.00 -13.54 -17.85
CA VAL A 334 4.87 -12.53 -18.90
C VAL A 334 4.97 -11.11 -18.32
N PHE A 335 5.05 -10.10 -19.17
CA PHE A 335 5.04 -8.69 -18.79
C PHE A 335 3.75 -7.98 -19.19
N VAL A 336 3.27 -7.10 -18.33
CA VAL A 336 2.10 -6.24 -18.54
C VAL A 336 2.55 -4.79 -18.55
N GLN A 337 2.16 -4.05 -19.59
CA GLN A 337 2.42 -2.61 -19.70
C GLN A 337 1.21 -1.88 -20.28
N LEU A 338 1.02 -0.63 -19.85
CA LEU A 338 0.13 0.30 -20.54
C LEU A 338 0.79 0.68 -21.87
N ARG A 339 0.01 0.78 -22.94
CA ARG A 339 0.45 1.33 -24.23
C ARG A 339 -0.59 2.35 -24.71
N ARG A 340 -0.18 3.54 -25.15
CA ARG A 340 -1.07 4.51 -25.83
C ARG A 340 -1.37 3.99 -27.24
N LYS A 341 -2.49 4.36 -27.88
CA LYS A 341 -2.80 3.91 -29.26
C LYS A 341 -2.26 4.87 -30.32
N SER A 342 -2.22 6.16 -30.03
CA SER A 342 -1.83 7.23 -30.97
C SER A 342 -0.33 7.31 -31.27
N ASP A 343 0.54 7.14 -30.26
CA ASP A 343 1.99 7.29 -30.36
C ASP A 343 2.79 6.03 -29.96
N LEU A 344 2.08 4.94 -29.61
CA LEU A 344 2.63 3.68 -29.12
C LEU A 344 3.55 3.78 -27.88
N GLU A 345 3.53 4.91 -27.15
CA GLU A 345 4.26 5.07 -25.88
C GLU A 345 3.87 3.97 -24.89
N THR A 346 4.82 3.49 -24.08
CA THR A 346 4.61 2.39 -23.12
C THR A 346 5.01 2.78 -21.70
N SER A 347 4.38 2.14 -20.69
CA SER A 347 4.86 2.23 -19.31
C SER A 347 6.06 1.31 -19.06
N GLU A 348 6.76 1.53 -17.95
CA GLU A 348 7.59 0.48 -17.34
C GLU A 348 6.76 -0.82 -17.20
N PRO A 349 7.28 -2.00 -17.59
CA PRO A 349 6.54 -3.25 -17.50
C PRO A 349 6.42 -3.77 -16.06
N LYS A 350 5.37 -4.53 -15.80
CA LYS A 350 5.13 -5.28 -14.56
C LYS A 350 5.06 -6.78 -14.83
N PRO A 351 5.69 -7.64 -14.02
CA PRO A 351 5.57 -9.09 -14.20
C PRO A 351 4.14 -9.56 -13.88
N PHE A 352 3.68 -10.57 -14.62
CA PHE A 352 2.40 -11.24 -14.43
C PHE A 352 2.56 -12.74 -14.68
N LEU A 353 1.99 -13.58 -13.81
CA LEU A 353 2.19 -15.03 -13.85
C LEU A 353 0.95 -15.78 -14.36
N TYR A 354 1.03 -16.37 -15.54
CA TYR A 354 0.00 -17.28 -16.03
C TYR A 354 0.14 -18.67 -15.40
N TYR A 355 -0.90 -19.15 -14.71
CA TYR A 355 -0.94 -20.52 -14.15
C TYR A 355 -1.81 -21.47 -14.99
N PRO A 356 -1.46 -22.77 -15.04
CA PRO A 356 -2.19 -23.76 -15.82
C PRO A 356 -3.61 -24.01 -15.28
N GLU A 357 -4.54 -24.31 -16.19
CA GLU A 357 -5.93 -24.64 -15.86
C GLU A 357 -6.00 -25.99 -15.11
N ILE A 358 -6.36 -25.95 -13.82
CA ILE A 358 -6.51 -27.16 -12.98
C ILE A 358 -7.77 -27.92 -13.40
N LYS A 359 -7.63 -28.73 -14.46
CA LYS A 359 -8.68 -29.61 -14.96
C LYS A 359 -8.87 -30.79 -14.01
N ASP A 360 -9.72 -30.61 -12.99
CA ASP A 360 -10.13 -31.65 -12.07
C ASP A 360 -10.94 -32.75 -12.81
N LYS A 361 -10.20 -33.74 -13.31
CA LYS A 361 -10.76 -34.94 -13.94
C LYS A 361 -11.36 -35.89 -12.91
N GLU A 362 -11.01 -35.77 -11.63
CA GLU A 362 -11.37 -36.71 -10.59
C GLU A 362 -12.76 -36.41 -10.01
N GLU A 363 -13.11 -35.13 -9.80
CA GLU A 363 -14.48 -34.75 -9.43
C GLU A 363 -15.47 -34.97 -10.58
N VAL A 364 -15.05 -34.71 -11.84
CA VAL A 364 -15.84 -35.03 -13.04
C VAL A 364 -16.03 -36.54 -13.19
N GLN A 365 -15.04 -37.36 -12.83
CA GLN A 365 -15.18 -38.81 -12.78
C GLN A 365 -16.07 -39.26 -11.61
N ARG A 366 -15.96 -38.70 -10.40
CA ARG A 366 -16.90 -38.97 -9.29
C ARG A 366 -18.35 -38.64 -9.66
N LYS A 367 -18.58 -37.52 -10.36
CA LYS A 367 -19.91 -37.13 -10.87
C LYS A 367 -20.43 -38.09 -11.95
N ARG A 368 -19.55 -38.70 -12.76
CA ARG A 368 -19.90 -39.75 -13.74
C ARG A 368 -19.97 -41.18 -13.16
N GLN A 369 -19.37 -41.43 -12.01
CA GLN A 369 -19.33 -42.75 -11.35
C GLN A 369 -20.44 -42.95 -10.30
N LYS A 370 -21.32 -41.98 -10.08
CA LYS A 370 -22.59 -42.20 -9.36
C LYS A 370 -23.53 -43.10 -10.18
N LEU A 371 -23.28 -44.41 -10.12
CA LEU A 371 -24.22 -45.44 -10.53
C LEU A 371 -25.53 -45.28 -9.74
N MET A 372 -26.66 -45.25 -10.46
CA MET A 372 -27.99 -45.25 -9.86
C MET A 372 -28.22 -46.59 -9.15
N PRO A 373 -28.96 -46.63 -8.01
CA PRO A 373 -29.35 -47.89 -7.41
C PRO A 373 -30.25 -48.71 -8.35
N ASN A 374 -29.80 -49.91 -8.73
CA ASN A 374 -30.64 -50.84 -9.49
C ASN A 374 -31.79 -51.34 -8.61
N PHE A 375 -33.01 -50.94 -8.94
CA PHE A 375 -34.16 -51.84 -8.82
C PHE A 375 -34.38 -52.52 -10.16
N SER A 376 -34.52 -53.84 -10.13
CA SER A 376 -34.82 -54.65 -11.30
C SER A 376 -36.28 -54.48 -11.72
N ASP A 377 -36.56 -54.54 -13.02
CA ASP A 377 -37.54 -55.53 -13.44
C ASP A 377 -37.26 -56.08 -14.85
N SER A 378 -37.90 -57.21 -15.18
CA SER A 378 -37.73 -57.92 -16.45
C SER A 378 -38.86 -57.60 -17.42
N PHE A 379 -38.55 -57.36 -18.71
CA PHE A 379 -39.20 -58.02 -19.88
C PHE A 379 -38.67 -57.47 -21.22
N GLY A 380 -38.43 -58.36 -22.21
CA GLY A 380 -38.06 -58.01 -23.59
C GLY A 380 -36.62 -57.46 -23.76
N GLY A 381 -35.77 -57.91 -24.69
CA GLY A 381 -36.01 -58.75 -25.88
C GLY A 381 -36.31 -57.89 -27.12
N GLY A 382 -35.35 -57.60 -28.00
CA GLY A 382 -33.91 -57.95 -27.99
C GLY A 382 -33.25 -57.62 -29.33
N SER A 383 -32.01 -58.09 -29.54
CA SER A 383 -31.28 -58.14 -30.82
C SER A 383 -30.89 -56.81 -31.50
N GLY A 384 -29.61 -56.67 -31.88
CA GLY A 384 -29.13 -55.62 -32.80
C GLY A 384 -27.68 -55.22 -32.56
N ALA A 385 -26.79 -55.51 -33.51
CA ALA A 385 -25.38 -55.11 -33.47
C ALA A 385 -25.03 -54.18 -34.65
N GLY A 386 -23.92 -53.43 -34.52
CA GLY A 386 -23.43 -52.45 -35.51
C GLY A 386 -23.45 -51.03 -34.93
N ALA A 387 -22.36 -50.27 -34.76
CA ALA A 387 -21.05 -50.12 -35.45
C ALA A 387 -21.08 -49.18 -36.68
N GLY A 388 -20.20 -48.17 -36.65
CA GLY A 388 -20.05 -47.10 -37.67
C GLY A 388 -21.00 -45.90 -37.48
N GLY A 389 -20.66 -44.68 -37.89
CA GLY A 389 -19.35 -44.17 -38.31
C GLY A 389 -19.40 -43.10 -39.43
N GLY A 390 -18.98 -41.86 -39.13
CA GLY A 390 -18.69 -40.80 -40.12
C GLY A 390 -19.89 -39.97 -40.63
N GLY A 391 -19.60 -38.88 -41.36
CA GLY A 391 -20.59 -37.92 -41.90
C GLY A 391 -20.76 -36.66 -41.01
N MET A 392 -20.29 -35.43 -41.28
CA MET A 392 -19.77 -34.70 -42.46
C MET A 392 -20.80 -33.76 -43.14
N PHE A 393 -20.71 -32.44 -42.85
CA PHE A 393 -21.30 -31.27 -43.55
C PHE A 393 -22.84 -31.08 -43.56
N GLY A 394 -23.32 -29.81 -43.63
CA GLY A 394 -24.64 -29.54 -44.24
C GLY A 394 -25.53 -28.34 -43.82
N SER A 395 -25.07 -27.08 -43.95
CA SER A 395 -25.89 -25.91 -44.39
C SER A 395 -27.12 -25.34 -43.62
N SER A 396 -27.38 -24.05 -43.89
CA SER A 396 -28.60 -23.24 -43.65
C SER A 396 -29.06 -22.95 -42.20
N GLY A 397 -29.70 -21.81 -41.90
CA GLY A 397 -29.90 -20.60 -42.71
C GLY A 397 -31.01 -19.66 -42.19
N GLY A 398 -30.84 -18.33 -42.37
CA GLY A 398 -31.81 -17.28 -42.00
C GLY A 398 -31.82 -16.90 -40.50
N GLY A 399 -32.35 -15.74 -40.08
CA GLY A 399 -32.79 -14.58 -40.88
C GLY A 399 -33.66 -13.58 -40.09
N GLY A 400 -33.25 -12.31 -40.00
CA GLY A 400 -33.99 -11.20 -39.34
C GLY A 400 -33.87 -11.13 -37.80
N GLY A 401 -34.14 -9.99 -37.15
CA GLY A 401 -34.31 -8.63 -37.69
C GLY A 401 -34.97 -7.60 -36.76
N ALA A 402 -34.23 -6.54 -36.38
CA ALA A 402 -34.67 -5.23 -35.85
C ALA A 402 -35.40 -5.13 -34.48
N GLY A 403 -35.39 -3.92 -33.89
CA GLY A 403 -36.14 -3.53 -32.67
C GLY A 403 -35.40 -3.83 -31.35
N SER A 404 -34.63 -2.96 -30.67
CA SER A 404 -34.74 -1.52 -30.29
C SER A 404 -35.34 -1.29 -28.89
N THR A 405 -35.00 -0.13 -28.29
CA THR A 405 -35.51 0.47 -27.03
C THR A 405 -35.41 -0.31 -25.70
N GLY A 406 -34.47 0.10 -24.84
CA GLY A 406 -34.79 0.38 -23.42
C GLY A 406 -35.54 1.73 -23.30
N PRO A 407 -36.00 2.16 -22.11
CA PRO A 407 -35.19 2.41 -20.90
C PRO A 407 -35.83 1.86 -19.61
N GLY A 408 -35.37 2.09 -18.36
CA GLY A 408 -34.21 2.82 -17.85
C GLY A 408 -34.56 4.02 -16.94
N TYR A 409 -34.58 3.80 -15.61
CA TYR A 409 -34.66 4.82 -14.54
C TYR A 409 -33.95 4.31 -13.26
N GLY A 410 -33.35 5.14 -12.39
CA GLY A 410 -33.21 6.60 -12.55
C GLY A 410 -32.73 7.47 -11.38
N PHE A 411 -31.78 7.06 -10.51
CA PHE A 411 -31.12 7.97 -9.51
C PHE A 411 -32.10 8.59 -8.45
N PRO A 412 -31.75 9.55 -7.55
CA PRO A 412 -30.48 10.25 -7.32
C PRO A 412 -29.97 10.37 -5.85
N HIS A 413 -28.73 10.85 -5.69
CA HIS A 413 -28.43 11.81 -4.62
C HIS A 413 -27.38 12.86 -5.03
N TYR A 414 -27.35 13.98 -4.29
CA TYR A 414 -26.55 15.19 -4.55
C TYR A 414 -25.09 15.08 -4.06
N GLY A 415 -24.27 16.11 -4.35
CA GLY A 415 -22.92 16.27 -3.77
C GLY A 415 -22.42 17.73 -3.81
N PHE A 416 -21.12 17.93 -3.48
CA PHE A 416 -20.27 19.16 -3.42
C PHE A 416 -19.90 19.64 -1.97
N PRO A 417 -18.82 20.43 -1.74
CA PRO A 417 -17.68 20.86 -2.59
C PRO A 417 -16.26 20.71 -1.91
N THR A 418 -15.27 21.53 -2.34
CA THR A 418 -13.85 21.65 -1.90
C THR A 418 -13.50 23.15 -1.71
N TYR A 419 -12.38 23.67 -1.13
CA TYR A 419 -11.00 23.23 -0.82
C TYR A 419 -10.35 24.30 0.12
N GLY A 420 -9.18 24.22 0.77
CA GLY A 420 -8.13 23.18 0.86
C GLY A 420 -6.67 23.73 0.85
N GLY A 421 -6.08 24.05 2.02
CA GLY A 421 -4.70 24.55 2.23
C GLY A 421 -4.45 24.88 3.73
N ILE A 422 -3.28 25.20 4.31
CA ILE A 422 -1.83 25.33 3.95
C ILE A 422 -1.05 25.44 5.32
N THR A 423 0.25 25.27 5.59
CA THR A 423 1.51 24.75 4.96
C THR A 423 2.54 24.48 6.11
N PHE A 424 3.65 23.72 5.98
CA PHE A 424 5.01 24.28 5.76
C PHE A 424 6.16 23.23 5.68
N HIS A 425 7.29 23.67 5.10
CA HIS A 425 8.70 23.22 5.17
C HIS A 425 9.14 21.77 5.51
N PRO A 426 9.97 21.14 4.65
CA PRO A 426 10.79 19.96 4.96
C PRO A 426 12.30 20.25 5.15
N GLY A 427 12.92 19.65 6.17
CA GLY A 427 14.37 19.36 6.22
C GLY A 427 14.65 17.97 5.63
N THR A 428 15.57 17.77 4.67
CA THR A 428 17.03 17.59 4.87
C THR A 428 17.38 16.55 5.94
N THR A 429 18.13 15.48 5.66
CA THR A 429 19.31 15.40 4.77
C THR A 429 19.34 14.16 3.85
N LYS A 430 20.36 14.10 2.96
CA LYS A 430 20.68 12.95 2.09
C LYS A 430 21.85 12.15 2.66
N SER A 431 21.88 10.84 2.43
CA SER A 431 23.15 10.09 2.33
C SER A 431 22.97 8.72 1.65
N ASN A 432 23.20 8.65 0.33
CA ASN A 432 23.71 7.41 -0.28
C ASN A 432 25.22 7.37 -0.01
N ALA A 433 25.73 6.27 0.54
CA ALA A 433 27.15 5.93 0.48
C ALA A 433 27.36 4.43 0.75
N GLY A 434 27.58 3.63 -0.31
CA GLY A 434 28.12 2.28 -0.15
C GLY A 434 29.64 2.33 -0.01
N MET A 435 30.20 1.62 0.98
CA MET A 435 31.65 1.55 1.22
C MET A 435 32.37 0.78 0.11
N LYS A 436 33.63 1.16 -0.20
CA LYS A 436 34.70 0.21 -0.55
C LYS A 436 36.05 0.62 0.05
N HIS A 437 36.59 -0.31 0.85
CA HIS A 437 37.98 -0.54 1.28
C HIS A 437 38.92 0.65 1.59
N GLY A 438 39.50 0.61 2.80
CA GLY A 438 40.72 1.35 3.16
C GLY A 438 41.93 0.44 3.34
N THR A 439 43.13 1.02 3.20
CA THR A 439 44.42 0.52 3.72
C THR A 439 45.16 1.69 4.37
N ILE A 440 46.17 1.42 5.20
CA ILE A 440 46.50 2.24 6.39
C ILE A 440 47.98 2.73 6.41
N ASP A 441 48.21 3.83 7.15
CA ASP A 441 49.44 4.34 7.81
C ASP A 441 50.21 5.61 7.30
N THR A 442 49.89 6.74 7.97
CA THR A 442 50.83 7.73 8.59
C THR A 442 51.69 8.69 7.72
N PRO A 443 52.29 9.78 8.30
CA PRO A 443 52.12 10.39 9.64
C PRO A 443 51.80 11.90 9.70
N SER A 444 51.28 12.30 10.88
CA SER A 444 51.16 13.63 11.51
C SER A 444 52.06 14.80 11.06
N LYS A 445 51.49 16.03 10.99
CA LYS A 445 51.83 17.13 11.94
C LYS A 445 50.93 18.38 11.93
N ASN A 446 50.62 18.84 13.15
CA ASN A 446 50.31 20.22 13.61
C ASN A 446 48.99 20.91 13.20
N GLY A 447 48.35 21.57 14.18
CA GLY A 447 47.19 22.48 14.04
C GLY A 447 47.58 23.94 13.77
N PRO A 448 46.76 24.92 14.21
CA PRO A 448 46.62 25.18 15.65
C PRO A 448 45.17 25.31 16.16
N GLU A 449 45.06 25.56 17.48
CA GLU A 449 43.84 25.57 18.29
C GLU A 449 43.19 26.97 18.40
N GLY A 450 42.08 27.05 19.15
CA GLY A 450 41.47 28.30 19.58
C GLY A 450 41.96 28.80 20.95
N TYR A 451 41.50 30.00 21.29
CA TYR A 451 41.59 30.70 22.59
C TYR A 451 41.21 29.83 23.81
N ASP A 452 41.65 30.09 25.05
CA ASP A 452 42.75 30.92 25.62
C ASP A 452 42.81 30.65 27.16
N LYS A 453 43.90 31.05 27.83
CA LYS A 453 44.08 31.31 29.29
C LYS A 453 44.42 30.20 30.29
N SER A 454 45.65 30.32 30.83
CA SER A 454 46.06 30.36 32.27
C SER A 454 45.77 29.14 33.19
N ASP A 455 46.65 28.73 34.13
CA ASP A 455 47.76 29.46 34.79
C ASP A 455 48.90 28.52 35.30
N ASP A 456 50.09 29.11 35.51
CA ASP A 456 51.09 28.84 36.57
C ASP A 456 50.97 27.52 37.40
N ARG A 457 51.94 26.58 37.44
CA ARG A 457 53.31 26.75 37.96
C ARG A 457 54.20 25.48 37.86
N GLU A 458 55.52 25.69 37.90
CA GLU A 458 56.55 24.66 38.13
C GLU A 458 56.74 24.32 39.63
N ALA A 459 57.29 23.13 39.96
CA ALA A 459 58.57 22.99 40.71
C ALA A 459 58.91 21.56 41.23
N ILE A 460 60.06 21.03 40.78
CA ILE A 460 61.08 20.28 41.57
C ILE A 460 60.80 18.83 42.06
N ASN A 461 61.45 17.87 41.37
CA ASN A 461 62.30 16.76 41.84
C ASN A 461 62.10 16.11 43.24
N LEU A 462 62.15 14.76 43.29
CA LEU A 462 63.36 14.03 43.71
C LEU A 462 63.30 12.51 43.44
N SER A 463 64.46 11.84 43.56
CA SER A 463 64.73 10.43 43.21
C SER A 463 64.62 9.45 44.39
N GLY A 464 64.29 8.18 44.12
CA GLY A 464 64.34 7.05 45.06
C GLY A 464 64.73 5.74 44.35
N GLN A 465 65.21 4.72 45.08
CA GLN A 465 66.00 3.60 44.50
C GLN A 465 65.76 2.24 45.19
N ALA A 466 65.82 1.15 44.41
CA ALA A 466 65.86 -0.29 44.81
C ALA A 466 64.57 -0.86 45.50
N ALA A 467 64.29 -2.18 45.52
CA ALA A 467 65.14 -3.35 45.24
C ALA A 467 64.37 -4.58 44.66
N GLU A 468 65.15 -5.62 44.36
CA GLU A 468 64.97 -7.06 44.00
C GLU A 468 63.65 -7.78 44.42
N THR A 469 63.22 -8.93 43.85
CA THR A 469 63.97 -10.19 43.54
C THR A 469 63.33 -11.09 42.46
N ALA A 470 64.16 -11.87 41.72
CA ALA A 470 63.99 -13.21 41.08
C ALA A 470 62.66 -13.59 40.35
N GLY A 471 62.60 -14.40 39.28
CA GLY A 471 63.53 -15.21 38.46
C GLY A 471 62.66 -16.06 37.49
N GLN A 472 63.11 -16.76 36.43
CA GLN A 472 64.44 -17.19 35.94
C GLN A 472 64.42 -17.32 34.39
N ASP A 473 65.61 -17.36 33.78
CA ASP A 473 66.07 -18.20 32.64
C ASP A 473 65.16 -18.38 31.38
N ARG A 474 65.63 -18.21 30.12
CA ARG A 474 66.98 -18.06 29.52
C ARG A 474 66.86 -17.19 28.24
N GLU A 475 67.81 -16.29 27.94
CA GLU A 475 69.03 -16.49 27.12
C GLU A 475 68.80 -17.16 25.74
N SER A 476 69.41 -16.74 24.63
CA SER A 476 70.53 -15.78 24.37
C SER A 476 70.30 -15.05 23.03
N CYS A 477 70.63 -13.76 22.86
CA CYS A 477 71.93 -13.23 22.37
C CYS A 477 72.43 -13.82 21.00
N THR A 478 73.06 -13.05 20.09
CA THR A 478 73.97 -11.91 20.33
C THR A 478 74.07 -10.92 19.14
N ARG A 479 74.71 -9.76 19.41
CA ARG A 479 75.52 -8.85 18.55
C ARG A 479 76.01 -9.41 17.19
N GLY A 480 76.32 -8.60 16.17
CA GLY A 480 76.41 -7.13 16.04
C GLY A 480 77.04 -6.78 14.67
N ALA A 481 76.63 -5.69 13.99
CA ALA A 481 77.24 -4.35 14.05
C ALA A 481 78.36 -4.13 13.00
N GLU A 482 78.44 -2.90 12.46
CA GLU A 482 79.45 -2.38 11.51
C GLU A 482 79.42 -3.00 10.07
N ALA A 483 79.60 -2.24 8.97
CA ALA A 483 79.77 -0.79 8.80
C ALA A 483 79.31 -0.27 7.41
N ASP A 484 79.35 1.06 7.28
CA ASP A 484 79.49 1.91 6.09
C ASP A 484 78.38 2.12 5.05
N VAL A 485 78.29 3.40 4.68
CA VAL A 485 77.36 4.01 3.72
C VAL A 485 78.00 4.03 2.33
N ALA A 486 77.40 3.35 1.35
CA ALA A 486 77.59 3.67 -0.06
C ALA A 486 76.39 3.19 -0.91
N TYR A 487 76.02 4.01 -1.91
CA TYR A 487 75.08 3.74 -3.02
C TYR A 487 73.66 3.22 -2.68
N ALA A 488 72.69 4.12 -2.85
CA ALA A 488 71.28 3.76 -2.95
C ALA A 488 70.98 3.07 -4.30
N VAL A 489 70.29 1.93 -4.25
CA VAL A 489 69.25 1.40 -5.18
C VAL A 489 68.97 -0.06 -4.75
N GLY A 490 67.75 -0.37 -4.29
CA GLY A 490 67.30 -1.78 -4.10
C GLY A 490 66.38 -2.10 -2.91
N VAL A 491 66.44 -1.35 -1.81
CA VAL A 491 65.95 -1.82 -0.49
C VAL A 491 64.42 -1.89 -0.31
N GLU A 492 63.61 -1.28 -1.17
CA GLU A 492 62.13 -1.31 -1.01
C GLU A 492 61.48 -2.69 -1.19
N LYS A 493 62.20 -3.70 -1.71
CA LYS A 493 61.59 -4.97 -2.11
C LYS A 493 61.33 -5.97 -0.97
N GLU A 494 62.09 -5.90 0.13
CA GLU A 494 62.07 -6.95 1.16
C GLU A 494 61.00 -6.73 2.26
N LYS A 495 60.59 -5.48 2.54
CA LYS A 495 59.53 -5.21 3.52
C LYS A 495 58.15 -5.75 3.09
N ARG A 496 57.86 -5.80 1.77
CA ARG A 496 56.63 -6.43 1.25
C ARG A 496 56.58 -7.93 1.55
N SER A 497 57.69 -8.65 1.28
CA SER A 497 57.78 -10.10 1.49
C SER A 497 57.41 -10.53 2.92
N SER A 498 57.70 -9.71 3.94
CA SER A 498 57.34 -10.01 5.33
C SER A 498 55.83 -9.94 5.60
N GLN A 499 55.11 -9.00 4.96
CA GLN A 499 53.65 -8.94 5.03
C GLN A 499 53.00 -10.04 4.17
N ASP A 500 53.55 -10.30 2.98
CA ASP A 500 53.08 -11.36 2.07
C ASP A 500 53.16 -12.74 2.74
N ASN A 501 54.26 -13.03 3.47
CA ASN A 501 54.42 -14.27 4.25
C ASN A 501 53.39 -14.39 5.39
N LEU A 502 53.11 -13.31 6.13
CA LEU A 502 52.13 -13.31 7.22
C LEU A 502 50.69 -13.50 6.69
N PHE A 503 50.37 -12.96 5.52
CA PHE A 503 49.11 -13.22 4.83
C PHE A 503 49.01 -14.68 4.39
N LEU A 504 50.07 -15.23 3.78
CA LEU A 504 50.12 -16.62 3.33
C LEU A 504 50.00 -17.62 4.48
N GLU A 505 50.66 -17.36 5.62
CA GLU A 505 50.55 -18.19 6.83
C GLU A 505 49.11 -18.22 7.37
N LYS A 506 48.45 -17.06 7.47
CA LYS A 506 47.03 -16.98 7.87
C LYS A 506 46.11 -17.68 6.87
N ALA A 507 46.36 -17.55 5.57
CA ALA A 507 45.58 -18.21 4.52
C ALA A 507 45.73 -19.75 4.60
N VAL A 508 46.94 -20.26 4.83
CA VAL A 508 47.20 -21.70 5.04
C VAL A 508 46.55 -22.20 6.34
N GLN A 509 46.58 -21.42 7.42
CA GLN A 509 45.95 -21.78 8.68
C GLN A 509 44.41 -21.83 8.57
N LEU A 510 43.80 -20.88 7.86
CA LEU A 510 42.37 -20.86 7.56
C LEU A 510 41.97 -22.01 6.62
N ALA A 511 42.74 -22.28 5.57
CA ALA A 511 42.53 -23.43 4.69
C ALA A 511 42.61 -24.76 5.47
N LYS A 512 43.53 -24.88 6.43
CA LYS A 512 43.63 -26.05 7.33
C LYS A 512 42.42 -26.17 8.26
N GLN A 513 41.87 -25.07 8.77
CA GLN A 513 40.63 -25.09 9.57
C GLN A 513 39.42 -25.55 8.74
N HIS A 514 39.27 -25.05 7.51
CA HIS A 514 38.22 -25.52 6.59
C HIS A 514 38.39 -27.00 6.20
N ALA A 515 39.61 -27.46 5.92
CA ALA A 515 39.90 -28.85 5.60
C ALA A 515 39.58 -29.80 6.79
N ASN A 516 39.93 -29.40 8.01
CA ASN A 516 39.56 -30.14 9.21
C ASN A 516 38.03 -30.21 9.39
N ALA A 517 37.31 -29.09 9.27
CA ALA A 517 35.86 -29.09 9.41
C ALA A 517 35.12 -29.89 8.32
N LEU A 518 35.66 -29.92 7.09
CA LEU A 518 35.17 -30.79 6.01
C LEU A 518 35.40 -32.29 6.34
N PHE A 519 36.53 -32.62 6.96
CA PHE A 519 36.82 -33.98 7.43
C PHE A 519 35.89 -34.37 8.61
N ASP A 520 35.75 -33.49 9.61
CA ASP A 520 34.87 -33.71 10.77
C ASP A 520 33.40 -33.86 10.33
N TYR A 521 32.95 -33.06 9.35
CA TYR A 521 31.63 -33.22 8.72
C TYR A 521 31.50 -34.57 7.99
N ALA A 522 32.52 -34.99 7.23
CA ALA A 522 32.50 -36.28 6.54
C ALA A 522 32.50 -37.49 7.50
N VAL A 523 32.99 -37.32 8.73
CA VAL A 523 32.98 -38.34 9.79
C VAL A 523 31.69 -38.34 10.63
N THR A 524 31.12 -37.16 10.90
CA THR A 524 29.98 -36.99 11.84
C THR A 524 28.62 -36.81 11.17
N GLY A 525 28.59 -36.28 9.95
CA GLY A 525 27.37 -35.83 9.27
C GLY A 525 26.76 -34.54 9.82
N ASP A 526 27.32 -33.92 10.88
CA ASP A 526 26.73 -32.72 11.48
C ASP A 526 27.17 -31.44 10.74
N VAL A 527 26.23 -30.84 10.01
CA VAL A 527 26.40 -29.59 9.23
C VAL A 527 26.96 -28.45 10.09
N LYS A 528 26.73 -28.47 11.41
CA LYS A 528 27.28 -27.48 12.35
C LYS A 528 28.80 -27.41 12.35
N MET A 529 29.50 -28.50 12.01
CA MET A 529 30.97 -28.48 11.89
C MET A 529 31.44 -27.55 10.75
N LEU A 530 30.70 -27.50 9.64
CA LEU A 530 30.98 -26.57 8.53
C LEU A 530 30.63 -25.12 8.92
N LEU A 531 29.44 -24.92 9.50
CA LEU A 531 28.96 -23.61 9.95
C LEU A 531 29.87 -22.99 11.02
N ALA A 532 30.49 -23.81 11.88
CA ALA A 532 31.37 -23.34 12.96
C ALA A 532 32.64 -22.62 12.47
N VAL A 533 33.14 -22.93 11.27
CA VAL A 533 34.25 -22.17 10.64
C VAL A 533 33.73 -20.93 9.91
N GLN A 534 32.51 -21.00 9.37
CA GLN A 534 31.85 -19.92 8.63
C GLN A 534 31.08 -18.92 9.51
N ARG A 535 31.22 -18.98 10.86
CA ARG A 535 30.59 -18.03 11.82
C ARG A 535 30.73 -16.56 11.43
N HIS A 536 31.85 -16.15 10.86
CA HIS A 536 32.08 -14.77 10.42
C HIS A 536 31.14 -14.32 9.28
N LEU A 537 30.53 -15.25 8.54
CA LEU A 537 29.55 -14.97 7.49
C LEU A 537 28.12 -14.85 8.02
N THR A 538 27.79 -15.36 9.22
CA THR A 538 26.41 -15.28 9.74
C THR A 538 26.01 -13.86 10.17
N ALA A 539 26.99 -12.97 10.36
CA ALA A 539 26.81 -11.54 10.58
C ALA A 539 26.80 -10.70 9.29
N VAL A 540 27.08 -11.29 8.12
CA VAL A 540 27.02 -10.58 6.83
C VAL A 540 25.56 -10.40 6.42
N GLN A 541 25.25 -9.20 5.94
CA GLN A 541 23.93 -8.78 5.48
C GLN A 541 23.89 -8.71 3.94
N ASP A 542 22.72 -8.89 3.35
CA ASP A 542 22.47 -8.71 1.91
C ASP A 542 22.13 -7.25 1.54
N GLU A 543 21.70 -7.03 0.29
CA GLU A 543 21.28 -5.70 -0.23
C GLU A 543 20.01 -5.12 0.45
N ASN A 544 19.32 -5.89 1.31
CA ASN A 544 18.16 -5.47 2.11
C ASN A 544 18.51 -5.29 3.61
N GLY A 545 19.75 -5.57 4.00
CA GLY A 545 20.16 -5.67 5.40
C GLY A 545 19.83 -7.02 6.06
N ASP A 546 19.32 -8.01 5.33
CA ASP A 546 18.95 -9.31 5.90
C ASP A 546 20.20 -10.18 6.10
N SER A 547 20.45 -10.62 7.34
CA SER A 547 21.52 -11.58 7.65
C SER A 547 21.10 -13.02 7.34
N VAL A 548 22.06 -13.96 7.37
CA VAL A 548 21.78 -15.41 7.19
C VAL A 548 20.65 -15.91 8.11
N LEU A 549 20.53 -15.36 9.32
CA LEU A 549 19.46 -15.67 10.27
C LEU A 549 18.10 -15.08 9.87
N HIS A 550 18.07 -13.88 9.26
CA HIS A 550 16.84 -13.31 8.69
C HIS A 550 16.35 -14.16 7.50
N LEU A 551 17.26 -14.48 6.57
CA LEU A 551 16.95 -15.28 5.38
C LEU A 551 16.43 -16.69 5.73
N ALA A 552 17.02 -17.35 6.74
CA ALA A 552 16.54 -18.64 7.24
C ALA A 552 15.11 -18.58 7.80
N ILE A 553 14.71 -17.43 8.38
CA ILE A 553 13.37 -17.20 8.90
C ILE A 553 12.39 -16.85 7.77
N ILE A 554 12.78 -15.97 6.84
CA ILE A 554 11.98 -15.59 5.65
C ILE A 554 11.63 -16.83 4.81
N HIS A 555 12.57 -17.77 4.66
CA HIS A 555 12.35 -19.04 3.95
C HIS A 555 11.76 -20.17 4.80
N LEU A 556 11.29 -19.87 6.02
CA LEU A 556 10.61 -20.81 6.94
C LEU A 556 11.45 -22.04 7.34
N HIS A 557 12.78 -21.91 7.36
CA HIS A 557 13.73 -23.00 7.62
C HIS A 557 14.07 -23.14 9.11
N ALA A 558 13.06 -23.41 9.94
CA ALA A 558 13.18 -23.48 11.41
C ALA A 558 14.32 -24.40 11.93
N GLN A 559 14.66 -25.49 11.22
CA GLN A 559 15.78 -26.34 11.62
C GLN A 559 17.15 -25.66 11.40
N LEU A 560 17.33 -24.99 10.25
CA LEU A 560 18.54 -24.20 9.97
C LEU A 560 18.71 -23.07 11.00
N VAL A 561 17.61 -22.45 11.44
CA VAL A 561 17.63 -21.45 12.52
C VAL A 561 18.18 -22.06 13.82
N ARG A 562 17.71 -23.24 14.25
CA ARG A 562 18.26 -23.93 15.43
C ARG A 562 19.75 -24.27 15.29
N ASP A 563 20.16 -24.79 14.14
CA ASP A 563 21.55 -25.19 13.92
C ASP A 563 22.49 -23.97 13.89
N LEU A 564 22.04 -22.84 13.32
CA LEU A 564 22.74 -21.55 13.39
C LEU A 564 22.86 -21.02 14.83
N LEU A 565 21.76 -21.01 15.59
CA LEU A 565 21.75 -20.56 16.99
C LEU A 565 22.63 -21.45 17.90
N GLN A 566 22.65 -22.77 17.68
CA GLN A 566 23.55 -23.66 18.40
C GLN A 566 25.03 -23.35 18.05
N VAL A 567 25.34 -23.04 16.79
CA VAL A 567 26.71 -22.74 16.34
C VAL A 567 27.22 -21.38 16.85
N THR A 568 26.37 -20.35 17.00
CA THR A 568 26.76 -19.02 17.47
C THR A 568 26.82 -18.87 19.00
N SER A 569 26.27 -19.83 19.76
CA SER A 569 26.07 -19.80 21.22
C SER A 569 27.30 -19.61 22.14
N GLY A 570 28.51 -19.39 21.61
CA GLY A 570 29.75 -19.28 22.40
C GLY A 570 30.49 -17.93 22.32
N LEU A 571 30.30 -17.15 21.24
CA LEU A 571 30.96 -15.86 21.00
C LEU A 571 30.08 -15.01 20.07
N ILE A 572 29.87 -13.74 20.41
CA ILE A 572 29.14 -12.76 19.57
C ILE A 572 27.65 -13.15 19.33
N SER A 573 26.99 -13.74 20.33
CA SER A 573 25.58 -14.16 20.21
C SER A 573 24.61 -12.99 20.13
N GLU A 574 24.71 -12.00 21.04
CA GLU A 574 23.72 -10.91 21.14
C GLU A 574 23.70 -10.00 19.90
N GLU A 575 24.86 -9.67 19.31
CA GLU A 575 24.92 -8.80 18.13
C GLU A 575 24.28 -9.44 16.88
N ILE A 576 24.40 -10.76 16.72
CA ILE A 576 23.89 -11.47 15.54
C ILE A 576 22.38 -11.78 15.69
N ILE A 577 21.93 -12.14 16.89
CA ILE A 577 20.52 -12.43 17.18
C ILE A 577 19.68 -11.15 17.17
N ASN A 578 20.26 -10.01 17.56
CA ASN A 578 19.59 -8.71 17.60
C ASN A 578 19.96 -7.79 16.42
N MET A 579 20.66 -8.32 15.42
CA MET A 579 20.95 -7.64 14.15
C MET A 579 19.65 -7.11 13.53
N ARG A 580 19.71 -5.94 12.88
CA ARG A 580 18.57 -5.30 12.22
C ARG A 580 18.79 -5.16 10.71
N ASN A 581 17.76 -5.42 9.92
CA ASN A 581 17.72 -5.11 8.48
C ASN A 581 17.28 -3.64 8.21
N ASP A 582 17.13 -3.25 6.94
CA ASP A 582 16.76 -1.87 6.53
C ASP A 582 15.33 -1.43 6.95
N LEU A 583 14.52 -2.37 7.42
CA LEU A 583 13.21 -2.12 8.04
C LEU A 583 13.31 -2.04 9.58
N TYR A 584 14.53 -2.04 10.14
CA TYR A 584 14.85 -2.07 11.56
C TYR A 584 14.27 -3.30 12.29
N GLN A 585 13.83 -4.31 11.53
CA GLN A 585 13.30 -5.56 12.05
C GLN A 585 14.47 -6.46 12.43
N THR A 586 14.33 -7.14 13.57
CA THR A 586 15.26 -8.20 14.00
C THR A 586 14.73 -9.57 13.56
N PRO A 587 15.54 -10.65 13.62
CA PRO A 587 15.08 -12.03 13.44
C PRO A 587 13.80 -12.38 14.23
N LEU A 588 13.65 -11.84 15.45
CA LEU A 588 12.46 -12.05 16.26
C LEU A 588 11.20 -11.35 15.69
N HIS A 589 11.34 -10.15 15.11
CA HIS A 589 10.22 -9.47 14.42
C HIS A 589 9.78 -10.28 13.19
N LEU A 590 10.74 -10.76 12.39
CA LEU A 590 10.44 -11.61 11.23
C LEU A 590 9.81 -12.95 11.64
N ALA A 591 10.23 -13.57 12.74
CA ALA A 591 9.64 -14.82 13.23
C ALA A 591 8.16 -14.64 13.66
N VAL A 592 7.80 -13.48 14.22
CA VAL A 592 6.41 -13.10 14.53
C VAL A 592 5.61 -12.88 13.24
N ILE A 593 6.11 -12.06 12.30
CA ILE A 593 5.44 -11.75 11.02
C ILE A 593 5.22 -13.01 10.16
N THR A 594 6.21 -13.91 10.12
CA THR A 594 6.15 -15.20 9.42
C THR A 594 5.43 -16.30 10.21
N LYS A 595 4.87 -15.97 11.38
CA LYS A 595 3.94 -16.81 12.16
C LYS A 595 4.59 -18.11 12.70
N GLN A 596 5.90 -18.09 12.95
CA GLN A 596 6.69 -19.27 13.32
C GLN A 596 6.82 -19.46 14.86
N GLU A 597 5.76 -19.98 15.49
CA GLU A 597 5.66 -20.24 16.94
C GLU A 597 6.96 -20.83 17.56
N ALA A 598 7.45 -21.93 17.02
CA ALA A 598 8.64 -22.63 17.55
C ALA A 598 9.95 -21.83 17.38
N VAL A 599 10.07 -21.03 16.31
CA VAL A 599 11.26 -20.21 16.06
C VAL A 599 11.29 -19.00 16.98
N VAL A 600 10.14 -18.42 17.31
CA VAL A 600 10.02 -17.39 18.35
C VAL A 600 10.52 -17.93 19.69
N GLU A 601 10.12 -19.14 20.08
CA GLU A 601 10.60 -19.75 21.32
C GLU A 601 12.10 -20.09 21.29
N ASP A 602 12.60 -20.66 20.18
CA ASP A 602 14.02 -20.96 19.99
C ASP A 602 14.90 -19.69 20.04
N LEU A 603 14.45 -18.57 19.45
CA LEU A 603 15.12 -17.26 19.50
C LEU A 603 15.11 -16.64 20.92
N LEU A 604 13.97 -16.69 21.62
CA LEU A 604 13.86 -16.20 23.00
C LEU A 604 14.78 -17.00 23.94
N ARG A 605 14.83 -18.33 23.79
CA ARG A 605 15.77 -19.19 24.54
C ARG A 605 17.25 -18.90 24.20
N ALA A 606 17.54 -18.36 23.03
CA ALA A 606 18.88 -17.92 22.62
C ALA A 606 19.22 -16.47 23.06
N GLY A 607 18.31 -15.75 23.72
CA GLY A 607 18.56 -14.41 24.26
C GLY A 607 18.12 -13.23 23.38
N ALA A 608 17.26 -13.45 22.39
CA ALA A 608 16.71 -12.37 21.57
C ALA A 608 16.00 -11.30 22.42
N ASP A 609 16.27 -10.02 22.14
CA ASP A 609 15.74 -8.91 22.91
C ASP A 609 14.40 -8.40 22.36
N LEU A 610 13.46 -8.17 23.28
CA LEU A 610 12.11 -7.70 22.96
C LEU A 610 11.99 -6.16 22.96
N SER A 611 12.95 -5.43 23.53
CA SER A 611 12.87 -3.96 23.64
C SER A 611 13.18 -3.23 22.33
N LEU A 612 13.80 -3.94 21.39
CA LEU A 612 14.05 -3.45 20.05
C LEU A 612 12.72 -3.32 19.29
N LEU A 613 12.57 -2.18 18.62
CA LEU A 613 11.39 -1.82 17.82
C LEU A 613 11.71 -1.88 16.32
N ASP A 614 10.70 -2.08 15.47
CA ASP A 614 10.83 -1.91 14.01
C ASP A 614 10.89 -0.42 13.60
N ARG A 615 10.96 -0.18 12.28
CA ARG A 615 11.00 1.18 11.68
C ARG A 615 9.73 2.01 11.90
N LEU A 616 8.61 1.39 12.30
CA LEU A 616 7.36 2.04 12.68
C LEU A 616 7.22 2.18 14.21
N GLY A 617 8.27 1.82 14.96
CA GLY A 617 8.27 1.82 16.43
C GLY A 617 7.48 0.67 17.05
N ASN A 618 7.05 -0.34 16.28
CA ASN A 618 6.37 -1.51 16.85
C ASN A 618 7.37 -2.38 17.59
N SER A 619 7.05 -2.76 18.84
CA SER A 619 7.70 -3.92 19.46
C SER A 619 7.11 -5.22 18.93
N VAL A 620 7.79 -6.34 19.17
CA VAL A 620 7.29 -7.69 18.81
C VAL A 620 5.91 -8.03 19.40
N LEU A 621 5.51 -7.40 20.51
CA LEU A 621 4.15 -7.52 21.08
C LEU A 621 3.09 -6.84 20.21
N HIS A 622 3.39 -5.67 19.64
CA HIS A 622 2.48 -4.95 18.74
C HIS A 622 2.26 -5.76 17.46
N LEU A 623 3.32 -6.33 16.88
CA LEU A 623 3.21 -7.17 15.69
C LEU A 623 2.38 -8.44 15.96
N ALA A 624 2.60 -9.11 17.10
CA ALA A 624 1.81 -10.29 17.47
C ALA A 624 0.33 -9.97 17.74
N ALA A 625 0.04 -8.80 18.35
CA ALA A 625 -1.32 -8.33 18.56
C ALA A 625 -2.02 -7.93 17.23
N LYS A 626 -1.33 -7.16 16.39
CA LYS A 626 -1.81 -6.65 15.08
C LYS A 626 -2.16 -7.77 14.11
N GLU A 627 -1.35 -8.82 14.05
CA GLU A 627 -1.60 -10.00 13.22
C GLU A 627 -2.58 -11.00 13.88
N GLY A 628 -3.01 -10.74 15.12
CA GLY A 628 -3.97 -11.57 15.86
C GLY A 628 -3.41 -12.92 16.31
N HIS A 629 -2.15 -13.01 16.72
CA HIS A 629 -1.44 -14.26 16.99
C HIS A 629 -1.35 -14.60 18.48
N ASP A 630 -2.48 -15.06 19.01
CA ASP A 630 -2.68 -15.47 20.40
C ASP A 630 -1.55 -16.34 20.96
N LYS A 631 -1.16 -17.43 20.26
CA LYS A 631 -0.14 -18.34 20.75
C LYS A 631 1.24 -17.70 20.84
N ILE A 632 1.63 -16.96 19.79
CA ILE A 632 2.92 -16.26 19.72
C ILE A 632 2.97 -15.18 20.80
N LEU A 633 1.89 -14.43 20.96
CA LEU A 633 1.71 -13.45 22.03
C LEU A 633 1.81 -14.12 23.41
N SER A 634 1.20 -15.30 23.61
CA SER A 634 1.32 -16.09 24.84
C SER A 634 2.74 -16.60 25.12
N ILE A 635 3.58 -16.79 24.09
CA ILE A 635 4.99 -17.18 24.24
C ILE A 635 5.81 -15.95 24.65
N LEU A 636 5.59 -14.81 23.98
CA LEU A 636 6.25 -13.53 24.29
C LEU A 636 5.93 -13.05 25.72
N LEU A 637 4.65 -13.05 26.12
CA LEU A 637 4.19 -12.54 27.42
C LEU A 637 4.67 -13.38 28.62
N LYS A 638 5.01 -14.67 28.43
CA LYS A 638 5.66 -15.49 29.47
C LYS A 638 7.08 -15.03 29.81
N HIS A 639 7.71 -14.23 28.95
CA HIS A 639 9.09 -13.80 29.15
C HIS A 639 9.16 -12.51 29.97
N LYS A 640 9.96 -12.48 31.05
CA LYS A 640 9.97 -11.38 32.04
C LYS A 640 10.18 -9.97 31.46
N LYS A 641 10.92 -9.85 30.36
CA LYS A 641 11.14 -8.58 29.65
C LYS A 641 9.85 -8.03 29.00
N ALA A 642 8.90 -8.88 28.62
CA ALA A 642 7.67 -8.46 27.94
C ALA A 642 6.82 -7.52 28.81
N ALA A 643 6.72 -7.78 30.13
CA ALA A 643 5.92 -6.96 31.06
C ALA A 643 6.30 -5.47 31.08
N GLN A 644 7.56 -5.13 30.76
CA GLN A 644 8.03 -3.74 30.65
C GLN A 644 7.63 -3.05 29.34
N LEU A 645 7.09 -3.80 28.38
CA LEU A 645 6.84 -3.38 27.00
C LEU A 645 5.36 -3.46 26.59
N ILE A 646 4.50 -4.09 27.41
CA ILE A 646 3.06 -4.23 27.15
C ILE A 646 2.39 -2.85 27.00
N ASN A 647 2.74 -1.90 27.88
CA ASN A 647 2.19 -0.55 27.94
C ASN A 647 3.09 0.51 27.26
N HIS A 648 4.08 0.08 26.47
CA HIS A 648 4.90 1.00 25.67
C HIS A 648 4.21 1.23 24.32
N PRO A 649 3.90 2.47 23.90
CA PRO A 649 3.26 2.73 22.62
C PRO A 649 4.23 2.62 21.43
N ASN A 650 3.72 2.28 20.25
CA ASN A 650 4.48 2.32 19.00
C ASN A 650 4.66 3.75 18.44
N GLY A 651 5.27 3.88 17.26
CA GLY A 651 5.52 5.17 16.61
C GLY A 651 4.24 5.93 16.22
N GLU A 652 3.13 5.22 16.05
CA GLU A 652 1.80 5.79 15.79
C GLU A 652 1.07 6.19 17.10
N GLY A 653 1.66 5.93 18.27
CA GLY A 653 1.09 6.26 19.58
C GLY A 653 0.14 5.22 20.17
N LEU A 654 0.06 4.02 19.58
CA LEU A 654 -0.83 2.94 19.97
C LEU A 654 -0.10 1.92 20.86
N ASN A 655 -0.73 1.48 21.96
CA ASN A 655 -0.25 0.34 22.76
C ASN A 655 -0.65 -0.99 22.11
N ALA A 656 -0.06 -2.10 22.56
CA ALA A 656 -0.36 -3.45 22.04
C ALA A 656 -1.86 -3.84 22.16
N ILE A 657 -2.58 -3.34 23.18
CA ILE A 657 -4.04 -3.54 23.29
C ILE A 657 -4.78 -2.88 22.12
N HIS A 658 -4.36 -1.69 21.70
CA HIS A 658 -5.03 -0.95 20.63
C HIS A 658 -4.83 -1.66 19.28
N GLU A 659 -3.63 -2.17 18.99
CA GLU A 659 -3.41 -3.04 17.82
C GLU A 659 -4.27 -4.32 17.89
N ALA A 660 -4.47 -4.92 19.08
CA ALA A 660 -5.38 -6.05 19.25
C ALA A 660 -6.85 -5.67 18.94
N MET A 661 -7.30 -4.46 19.28
CA MET A 661 -8.63 -3.94 18.92
C MET A 661 -8.76 -3.72 17.41
N MET A 662 -7.77 -3.07 16.78
CA MET A 662 -7.73 -2.88 15.32
C MET A 662 -7.72 -4.22 14.56
N SER A 663 -7.13 -5.27 15.13
CA SER A 663 -7.10 -6.63 14.55
C SER A 663 -8.40 -7.44 14.73
N ASN A 664 -9.33 -6.97 15.57
CA ASN A 664 -10.50 -7.72 16.03
C ASN A 664 -10.16 -9.11 16.66
N SER A 665 -9.11 -9.16 17.48
CA SER A 665 -8.65 -10.42 18.10
C SER A 665 -8.94 -10.49 19.60
N LEU A 666 -10.15 -10.97 19.96
CA LEU A 666 -10.55 -11.23 21.35
C LEU A 666 -9.54 -12.11 22.12
N PRO A 667 -8.97 -13.21 21.55
CA PRO A 667 -7.95 -14.00 22.26
C PRO A 667 -6.68 -13.20 22.58
N CYS A 668 -6.27 -12.27 21.70
CA CYS A 668 -5.11 -11.41 21.97
C CYS A 668 -5.41 -10.36 23.05
N LEU A 669 -6.63 -9.81 23.09
CA LEU A 669 -7.07 -8.94 24.19
C LEU A 669 -6.99 -9.68 25.53
N LEU A 670 -7.62 -10.84 25.64
CA LEU A 670 -7.66 -11.63 26.87
C LEU A 670 -6.25 -11.97 27.39
N LEU A 671 -5.32 -12.29 26.49
CA LEU A 671 -3.92 -12.54 26.84
C LEU A 671 -3.17 -11.29 27.32
N LEU A 672 -3.47 -10.11 26.75
CA LEU A 672 -2.88 -8.84 27.19
C LEU A 672 -3.43 -8.41 28.55
N VAL A 673 -4.76 -8.42 28.72
CA VAL A 673 -5.43 -8.10 29.99
C VAL A 673 -4.95 -9.04 31.09
N GLY A 674 -4.94 -10.35 30.84
CA GLY A 674 -4.41 -11.37 31.77
C GLY A 674 -2.90 -11.26 32.06
N ALA A 675 -2.14 -10.49 31.27
CA ALA A 675 -0.74 -10.18 31.51
C ALA A 675 -0.51 -8.81 32.18
N GLY A 676 -1.58 -8.10 32.57
CA GLY A 676 -1.50 -6.80 33.25
C GLY A 676 -1.34 -5.60 32.30
N ALA A 677 -1.87 -5.70 31.07
CA ALA A 677 -1.93 -4.56 30.16
C ALA A 677 -2.90 -3.49 30.65
N ASP A 678 -2.52 -2.20 30.52
CA ASP A 678 -3.37 -1.09 30.93
C ASP A 678 -4.47 -0.82 29.89
N VAL A 679 -5.66 -1.34 30.18
CA VAL A 679 -6.90 -1.18 29.40
C VAL A 679 -7.34 0.28 29.24
N ASN A 680 -6.96 1.13 30.19
CA ASN A 680 -7.37 2.53 30.26
C ASN A 680 -6.30 3.48 29.67
N ALA A 681 -5.20 2.92 29.14
CA ALA A 681 -4.18 3.71 28.45
C ALA A 681 -4.79 4.44 27.24
N GLN A 682 -4.51 5.73 27.12
CA GLN A 682 -4.90 6.57 25.99
C GLN A 682 -3.85 6.52 24.87
N GLU A 683 -4.28 6.46 23.61
CA GLU A 683 -3.37 6.64 22.47
C GLU A 683 -3.00 8.11 22.22
N ARG A 684 -1.83 8.35 21.62
CA ARG A 684 -1.18 9.68 21.63
C ARG A 684 -1.72 10.71 20.64
N LYS A 685 -2.64 10.37 19.72
CA LYS A 685 -3.15 11.30 18.70
C LYS A 685 -4.43 12.02 19.11
N SER A 686 -5.37 11.28 19.71
CA SER A 686 -6.70 11.77 20.09
C SER A 686 -7.12 11.38 21.52
N GLY A 687 -6.30 10.63 22.25
CA GLY A 687 -6.59 10.24 23.63
C GLY A 687 -7.53 9.04 23.75
N ARG A 688 -7.74 8.27 22.67
CA ARG A 688 -8.68 7.15 22.67
C ARG A 688 -8.16 5.97 23.49
N THR A 689 -9.00 5.41 24.35
CA THR A 689 -8.74 4.15 25.07
C THR A 689 -9.21 2.94 24.26
N ALA A 690 -8.85 1.72 24.68
CA ALA A 690 -9.29 0.49 24.02
C ALA A 690 -10.84 0.40 23.89
N LEU A 691 -11.59 0.92 24.86
CA LEU A 691 -13.05 0.94 24.82
C LEU A 691 -13.62 1.89 23.75
N HIS A 692 -12.97 3.04 23.52
CA HIS A 692 -13.31 3.93 22.41
C HIS A 692 -13.11 3.23 21.06
N LEU A 693 -12.05 2.43 20.89
CA LEU A 693 -11.77 1.68 19.66
C LEU A 693 -12.71 0.47 19.47
N ALA A 694 -13.19 -0.15 20.55
CA ALA A 694 -14.20 -1.20 20.47
C ALA A 694 -15.55 -0.67 19.96
N VAL A 695 -16.01 0.47 20.49
CA VAL A 695 -17.18 1.21 19.97
C VAL A 695 -16.89 1.78 18.57
N GLU A 696 -15.64 2.22 18.37
CA GLU A 696 -14.89 2.43 17.12
C GLU A 696 -15.30 1.50 15.97
N HIS A 697 -15.41 0.21 16.26
CA HIS A 697 -15.67 -0.84 15.28
C HIS A 697 -17.01 -1.57 15.49
N ASP A 698 -17.97 -0.93 16.18
CA ASP A 698 -19.30 -1.47 16.54
C ASP A 698 -19.23 -2.84 17.28
N ASN A 699 -18.13 -3.08 17.98
CA ASN A 699 -17.74 -4.42 18.40
C ASN A 699 -18.18 -4.72 19.84
N ILE A 700 -19.43 -5.16 19.96
CA ILE A 700 -20.09 -5.54 21.21
C ILE A 700 -19.28 -6.58 22.01
N SER A 701 -18.62 -7.53 21.34
CA SER A 701 -17.87 -8.60 22.02
C SER A 701 -16.59 -8.08 22.66
N LEU A 702 -15.84 -7.22 21.98
CA LEU A 702 -14.65 -6.59 22.55
C LEU A 702 -15.03 -5.57 23.62
N ALA A 703 -16.05 -4.74 23.39
CA ALA A 703 -16.54 -3.78 24.38
C ALA A 703 -17.00 -4.49 25.67
N GLY A 704 -17.77 -5.58 25.56
CA GLY A 704 -18.19 -6.39 26.70
C GLY A 704 -17.02 -7.01 27.46
N CYS A 705 -16.01 -7.53 26.75
CA CYS A 705 -14.79 -8.07 27.38
C CYS A 705 -14.03 -6.99 28.17
N LEU A 706 -13.83 -5.80 27.60
CA LEU A 706 -13.17 -4.67 28.26
C LEU A 706 -13.91 -4.23 29.54
N LEU A 707 -15.25 -4.22 29.51
CA LEU A 707 -16.12 -3.81 30.61
C LEU A 707 -16.29 -4.87 31.71
N LEU A 708 -16.19 -6.17 31.39
CA LEU A 708 -16.46 -7.28 32.31
C LEU A 708 -15.21 -7.99 32.84
N GLU A 709 -14.10 -7.97 32.09
CA GLU A 709 -12.84 -8.64 32.44
C GLU A 709 -11.65 -7.68 32.52
N GLY A 710 -11.75 -6.47 31.94
CA GLY A 710 -10.65 -5.51 31.82
C GLY A 710 -10.71 -4.28 32.73
N ASP A 711 -11.72 -4.16 33.59
CA ASP A 711 -11.97 -2.98 34.44
C ASP A 711 -11.83 -1.63 33.67
N ALA A 712 -12.43 -1.57 32.48
CA ALA A 712 -12.43 -0.37 31.65
C ALA A 712 -13.31 0.75 32.25
N HIS A 713 -12.74 1.94 32.40
CA HIS A 713 -13.46 3.12 32.87
C HIS A 713 -14.43 3.60 31.80
N VAL A 714 -15.73 3.40 32.03
CA VAL A 714 -16.79 3.56 31.02
C VAL A 714 -16.86 4.99 30.47
N ASP A 715 -16.73 5.99 31.35
CA ASP A 715 -16.73 7.42 31.03
C ASP A 715 -15.30 8.00 30.89
N SER A 716 -14.34 7.17 30.44
CA SER A 716 -13.05 7.68 29.95
C SER A 716 -13.29 8.76 28.88
N THR A 717 -12.53 9.84 28.88
CA THR A 717 -12.59 10.88 27.83
C THR A 717 -11.39 10.82 26.89
N THR A 718 -11.60 11.30 25.66
CA THR A 718 -10.57 11.67 24.67
C THR A 718 -10.00 13.07 24.94
N TYR A 719 -9.05 13.54 24.13
CA TYR A 719 -8.54 14.91 24.22
C TYR A 719 -9.59 15.97 23.83
N ASP A 720 -10.57 15.59 23.00
CA ASP A 720 -11.78 16.37 22.67
C ASP A 720 -12.95 16.14 23.66
N GLY A 721 -12.70 15.50 24.81
CA GLY A 721 -13.70 15.31 25.86
C GLY A 721 -14.79 14.27 25.54
N THR A 722 -14.78 13.67 24.35
CA THR A 722 -15.75 12.63 23.97
C THR A 722 -15.53 11.34 24.79
N THR A 723 -16.62 10.73 25.23
CA THR A 723 -16.64 9.41 25.88
C THR A 723 -17.06 8.32 24.89
N PRO A 724 -16.89 7.01 25.18
CA PRO A 724 -17.39 5.93 24.32
C PRO A 724 -18.91 6.02 24.08
N LEU A 725 -19.66 6.59 25.03
CA LEU A 725 -21.10 6.80 24.90
C LEU A 725 -21.45 7.86 23.85
N HIS A 726 -20.65 8.93 23.69
CA HIS A 726 -20.81 9.89 22.60
C HIS A 726 -20.66 9.20 21.24
N ILE A 727 -19.66 8.33 21.08
CA ILE A 727 -19.41 7.60 19.83
C ILE A 727 -20.57 6.63 19.51
N ALA A 728 -21.05 5.90 20.52
CA ALA A 728 -22.20 4.99 20.36
C ALA A 728 -23.49 5.76 20.00
N ALA A 729 -23.70 6.93 20.61
CA ALA A 729 -24.88 7.75 20.38
C ALA A 729 -24.88 8.43 19.00
N GLY A 730 -23.77 9.04 18.61
CA GLY A 730 -23.59 9.66 17.30
C GLY A 730 -23.77 8.70 16.13
N ARG A 731 -23.50 7.40 16.33
CA ARG A 731 -23.72 6.35 15.33
C ARG A 731 -25.08 5.65 15.40
N GLY A 732 -25.85 5.85 16.46
CA GLY A 732 -27.15 5.18 16.63
C GLY A 732 -27.05 3.71 17.07
N SER A 733 -25.88 3.24 17.53
CA SER A 733 -25.62 1.84 17.90
C SER A 733 -26.35 1.44 19.20
N THR A 734 -27.65 1.14 19.12
CA THR A 734 -28.53 0.83 20.25
C THR A 734 -27.99 -0.24 21.20
N ARG A 735 -27.41 -1.32 20.66
CA ARG A 735 -26.79 -2.41 21.44
C ARG A 735 -25.59 -1.93 22.27
N LEU A 736 -24.75 -1.06 21.72
CA LEU A 736 -23.60 -0.51 22.44
C LEU A 736 -24.00 0.60 23.42
N ALA A 737 -24.95 1.46 23.05
CA ALA A 737 -25.51 2.45 23.97
C ALA A 737 -26.16 1.77 25.20
N ALA A 738 -26.90 0.68 24.98
CA ALA A 738 -27.45 -0.14 26.06
C ALA A 738 -26.37 -0.81 26.92
N LEU A 739 -25.33 -1.39 26.31
CA LEU A 739 -24.22 -2.03 27.02
C LEU A 739 -23.45 -1.02 27.90
N LEU A 740 -23.07 0.13 27.35
CA LEU A 740 -22.37 1.18 28.08
C LEU A 740 -23.25 1.76 29.20
N LYS A 741 -24.54 2.01 28.92
CA LYS A 741 -25.48 2.51 29.93
C LYS A 741 -25.72 1.51 31.06
N ALA A 742 -25.74 0.20 30.76
CA ALA A 742 -25.83 -0.87 31.76
C ALA A 742 -24.53 -1.04 32.56
N ALA A 743 -23.36 -0.76 31.97
CA ALA A 743 -22.08 -0.71 32.67
C ALA A 743 -21.90 0.55 33.54
N GLY A 744 -22.82 1.52 33.47
CA GLY A 744 -22.88 2.69 34.35
C GLY A 744 -22.66 4.05 33.69
N ALA A 745 -22.46 4.11 32.37
CA ALA A 745 -22.11 5.34 31.65
C ALA A 745 -23.10 6.51 31.89
N ASP A 746 -22.55 7.72 32.00
CA ASP A 746 -23.33 8.93 32.21
C ASP A 746 -23.64 9.66 30.88
N PRO A 747 -24.92 9.75 30.46
CA PRO A 747 -25.34 10.46 29.25
C PRO A 747 -25.31 11.98 29.38
N LEU A 748 -24.88 12.54 30.52
CA LEU A 748 -24.80 13.97 30.78
C LEU A 748 -23.35 14.51 30.78
N VAL A 749 -22.35 13.68 30.48
CA VAL A 749 -20.96 14.17 30.30
C VAL A 749 -20.91 15.03 29.04
N GLU A 750 -20.43 16.27 29.16
CA GLU A 750 -20.20 17.19 28.05
C GLU A 750 -18.81 16.97 27.42
N ASN A 751 -18.73 16.93 26.09
CA ASN A 751 -17.46 16.99 25.34
C ASN A 751 -16.95 18.43 25.14
N PHE A 752 -15.81 18.61 24.49
CA PHE A 752 -15.34 19.94 24.08
C PHE A 752 -15.75 20.21 22.62
N GLU A 753 -16.67 21.15 22.40
CA GLU A 753 -16.99 21.62 21.05
C GLU A 753 -15.74 22.30 20.44
N PRO A 754 -15.42 22.06 19.15
CA PRO A 754 -14.30 22.74 18.52
C PRO A 754 -14.48 24.26 18.54
N LEU A 755 -13.48 24.98 19.03
CA LEU A 755 -13.39 26.43 18.85
C LEU A 755 -13.53 26.73 17.35
N TYR A 756 -14.54 27.52 16.98
CA TYR A 756 -14.82 27.88 15.59
C TYR A 756 -13.57 28.48 14.93
N ASP A 757 -13.28 28.08 13.68
CA ASP A 757 -12.24 28.71 12.86
C ASP A 757 -12.62 30.19 12.60
N LEU A 758 -12.10 31.10 13.43
CA LEU A 758 -12.27 32.55 13.33
C LEU A 758 -11.44 33.16 12.17
N ASP A 759 -11.65 32.65 10.96
CA ASP A 759 -10.99 33.13 9.74
C ASP A 759 -11.77 34.34 9.17
N ASP A 760 -11.35 35.53 9.59
CA ASP A 760 -11.70 36.86 9.06
C ASP A 760 -13.20 37.30 9.08
N SER A 761 -13.74 37.50 10.28
CA SER A 761 -14.57 38.68 10.54
C SER A 761 -14.00 39.51 11.70
N ARG A 762 -13.10 40.45 11.36
CA ARG A 762 -12.76 41.56 12.26
C ARG A 762 -13.93 42.54 12.36
N ASP A 763 -14.79 42.33 13.33
CA ASP A 763 -15.55 43.41 13.94
C ASP A 763 -14.99 43.64 15.36
N GLU A 764 -14.84 44.91 15.73
CA GLU A 764 -14.42 45.30 17.08
C GLU A 764 -15.66 45.26 17.99
N ASP A 765 -15.65 44.43 19.03
CA ASP A 765 -15.97 44.86 20.40
C ASP A 765 -15.67 43.75 21.41
N GLY A 766 -15.19 44.13 22.60
CA GLY A 766 -14.73 43.21 23.64
C GLY A 766 -15.82 42.83 24.64
N GLU A 767 -16.68 41.89 24.28
CA GLU A 767 -17.58 41.21 25.23
C GLU A 767 -17.03 39.82 25.61
N ASP A 768 -17.36 39.39 26.83
CA ASP A 768 -16.81 38.19 27.49
C ASP A 768 -17.31 36.91 26.79
N GLU A 769 -16.44 36.22 26.03
CA GLU A 769 -16.79 34.97 25.35
C GLU A 769 -17.10 33.86 26.37
N GLY A 770 -18.39 33.77 26.72
CA GLY A 770 -18.90 32.76 27.63
C GLY A 770 -18.59 31.35 27.12
N VAL A 771 -18.02 30.52 27.99
CA VAL A 771 -17.69 29.12 27.71
C VAL A 771 -18.93 28.41 27.14
N LEU A 772 -18.85 28.03 25.86
CA LEU A 772 -19.88 27.22 25.21
C LEU A 772 -19.94 25.86 25.93
N PRO A 773 -21.10 25.45 26.47
CA PRO A 773 -21.28 24.11 27.03
C PRO A 773 -21.09 23.06 25.94
N GLY A 774 -20.61 21.89 26.33
CA GLY A 774 -20.38 20.80 25.39
C GLY A 774 -21.67 20.17 24.87
N THR A 775 -21.54 19.34 23.84
CA THR A 775 -22.62 18.43 23.45
C THR A 775 -22.57 17.18 24.35
N THR A 776 -23.72 16.68 24.80
CA THR A 776 -23.80 15.44 25.57
C THR A 776 -24.07 14.22 24.65
N PRO A 777 -23.83 12.98 25.12
CA PRO A 777 -24.29 11.78 24.42
C PRO A 777 -25.79 11.78 24.14
N LEU A 778 -26.59 12.44 24.96
CA LEU A 778 -28.04 12.55 24.77
C LEU A 778 -28.40 13.46 23.59
N ASP A 779 -27.69 14.57 23.41
CA ASP A 779 -27.86 15.49 22.28
C ASP A 779 -27.32 14.89 20.97
N MET A 780 -26.27 14.06 21.05
CA MET A 780 -25.70 13.33 19.91
C MET A 780 -26.53 12.11 19.45
N ALA A 781 -27.64 11.76 20.13
CA ALA A 781 -28.38 10.53 19.86
C ALA A 781 -29.13 10.56 18.51
N THR A 782 -28.54 9.95 17.47
CA THR A 782 -29.09 9.96 16.10
C THR A 782 -30.30 9.05 15.88
N SER A 783 -30.64 8.18 16.83
CA SER A 783 -31.79 7.29 16.80
C SER A 783 -32.68 7.50 18.02
N TRP A 784 -34.00 7.52 17.81
CA TRP A 784 -35.00 7.61 18.88
C TRP A 784 -34.87 6.47 19.89
N GLN A 785 -34.45 5.28 19.46
CA GLN A 785 -34.19 4.14 20.34
C GLN A 785 -33.00 4.40 21.25
N VAL A 786 -31.93 5.02 20.74
CA VAL A 786 -30.78 5.41 21.58
C VAL A 786 -31.20 6.47 22.59
N PHE A 787 -31.88 7.54 22.14
CA PHE A 787 -32.37 8.59 23.03
C PHE A 787 -33.25 8.01 24.17
N ASP A 788 -34.12 7.05 23.84
CA ASP A 788 -34.94 6.33 24.81
C ASP A 788 -34.12 5.48 25.81
N ILE A 789 -33.10 4.76 25.35
CA ILE A 789 -32.20 3.95 26.18
C ILE A 789 -31.38 4.86 27.12
N LEU A 790 -30.86 5.99 26.63
CA LEU A 790 -30.08 6.94 27.43
C LEU A 790 -30.94 7.58 28.54
N ASN A 791 -32.21 7.87 28.25
CA ASN A 791 -33.23 8.29 29.23
C ASN A 791 -33.71 7.17 30.16
N GLY A 792 -33.18 5.94 30.04
CA GLY A 792 -33.45 4.84 30.96
C GLY A 792 -34.67 3.98 30.64
N LYS A 793 -35.21 4.01 29.41
CA LYS A 793 -36.09 2.92 28.96
C LYS A 793 -35.27 1.62 28.83
N PRO A 794 -35.81 0.45 29.20
CA PRO A 794 -35.10 -0.81 29.01
C PRO A 794 -34.86 -1.09 27.53
N TYR A 795 -33.72 -1.69 27.19
CA TYR A 795 -33.45 -2.14 25.83
C TYR A 795 -34.31 -3.36 25.50
N GLU A 796 -35.32 -3.17 24.66
CA GLU A 796 -36.07 -4.26 24.03
C GLU A 796 -35.36 -4.67 22.73
N PRO A 797 -34.82 -5.90 22.61
CA PRO A 797 -34.14 -6.33 21.40
C PRO A 797 -35.15 -6.57 20.27
N GLU A 798 -35.02 -5.82 19.17
CA GLU A 798 -35.73 -6.12 17.92
C GLU A 798 -35.26 -7.45 17.34
N PHE A 799 -36.05 -8.51 17.57
CA PHE A 799 -35.86 -9.82 16.96
C PHE A 799 -36.27 -9.78 15.48
N THR A 800 -35.34 -9.40 14.61
CA THR A 800 -35.45 -9.66 13.16
C THR A 800 -35.50 -11.17 12.92
N SER A 801 -36.59 -11.67 12.36
CA SER A 801 -36.98 -13.09 12.40
C SER A 801 -36.19 -14.05 11.50
N ASP A 802 -35.01 -13.66 11.00
CA ASP A 802 -34.14 -14.52 10.18
C ASP A 802 -33.05 -15.22 11.01
N ASP A 803 -32.67 -14.69 12.19
CA ASP A 803 -31.73 -15.36 13.12
C ASP A 803 -32.46 -16.36 14.04
N LEU A 804 -33.04 -17.40 13.43
CA LEU A 804 -33.47 -18.59 14.16
C LEU A 804 -32.27 -19.46 14.57
N LEU A 805 -31.49 -18.97 15.54
CA LEU A 805 -30.71 -19.86 16.41
C LEU A 805 -31.67 -20.93 16.95
N ALA A 806 -31.36 -22.20 16.66
CA ALA A 806 -32.29 -23.30 16.89
C ALA A 806 -32.68 -23.39 18.36
N GLN A 807 -33.95 -23.10 18.69
CA GLN A 807 -34.41 -22.99 20.07
C GLN A 807 -34.28 -24.36 20.76
N GLY A 808 -33.30 -24.46 21.68
CA GLY A 808 -32.83 -25.71 22.26
C GLY A 808 -33.91 -26.59 22.91
N ASP A 809 -33.68 -27.89 22.87
CA ASP A 809 -34.57 -28.92 23.43
C ASP A 809 -34.57 -28.96 24.97
N MET A 810 -33.80 -28.09 25.66
CA MET A 810 -33.69 -28.01 27.13
C MET A 810 -35.03 -27.91 27.87
N LYS A 811 -36.03 -27.26 27.25
CA LYS A 811 -37.41 -27.14 27.77
C LYS A 811 -38.14 -28.48 27.94
N GLN A 812 -37.58 -29.59 27.44
CA GLN A 812 -38.12 -30.95 27.62
C GLN A 812 -37.71 -31.59 28.95
N LEU A 813 -36.73 -31.04 29.67
CA LEU A 813 -36.39 -31.49 31.02
C LEU A 813 -37.41 -30.95 32.03
N THR A 814 -38.02 -31.83 32.83
CA THR A 814 -38.90 -31.42 33.93
C THR A 814 -38.10 -30.74 35.05
N GLU A 815 -38.74 -29.81 35.74
CA GLU A 815 -38.10 -29.03 36.82
C GLU A 815 -37.51 -29.92 37.93
N ASP A 816 -38.11 -31.07 38.24
CA ASP A 816 -37.55 -32.05 39.19
C ASP A 816 -36.18 -32.59 38.76
N VAL A 817 -35.97 -32.78 37.46
CA VAL A 817 -34.71 -33.28 36.87
C VAL A 817 -33.66 -32.18 36.86
N LYS A 818 -34.04 -30.94 36.51
CA LYS A 818 -33.17 -29.76 36.66
C LYS A 818 -32.72 -29.60 38.12
N LEU A 819 -33.65 -29.73 39.07
CA LEU A 819 -33.41 -29.54 40.50
C LEU A 819 -32.58 -30.69 41.14
N GLN A 820 -32.59 -31.89 40.55
CA GLN A 820 -31.61 -32.95 40.85
C GLN A 820 -30.22 -32.62 40.28
N LEU A 821 -30.15 -32.15 39.03
CA LEU A 821 -28.90 -31.77 38.37
C LEU A 821 -28.19 -30.61 39.11
N TYR A 822 -28.93 -29.63 39.62
CA TYR A 822 -28.39 -28.53 40.43
C TYR A 822 -27.70 -29.03 41.70
N LYS A 823 -28.31 -29.98 42.41
CA LYS A 823 -27.76 -30.59 43.63
C LYS A 823 -26.50 -31.43 43.39
N LEU A 824 -26.35 -32.02 42.20
CA LEU A 824 -25.13 -32.73 41.80
C LEU A 824 -24.00 -31.75 41.45
N LEU A 825 -24.32 -30.66 40.73
CA LEU A 825 -23.34 -29.66 40.28
C LEU A 825 -22.91 -28.68 41.39
N GLU A 826 -23.64 -28.62 42.51
CA GLU A 826 -23.27 -27.89 43.74
C GLU A 826 -22.22 -28.60 44.60
N ILE A 827 -21.94 -29.89 44.34
CA ILE A 827 -20.92 -30.63 45.09
C ILE A 827 -19.53 -30.07 44.74
N PRO A 828 -18.70 -29.67 45.72
CA PRO A 828 -17.39 -29.05 45.48
C PRO A 828 -16.31 -30.09 45.11
N ASP A 829 -16.49 -30.75 43.97
CA ASP A 829 -15.51 -31.60 43.31
C ASP A 829 -14.71 -30.76 42.29
N PRO A 830 -13.35 -30.78 42.30
CA PRO A 830 -12.53 -29.95 41.42
C PRO A 830 -12.74 -30.24 39.91
N ASP A 831 -13.07 -31.48 39.55
CA ASP A 831 -13.24 -31.89 38.14
C ASP A 831 -14.72 -31.91 37.72
N LYS A 832 -15.66 -31.99 38.68
CA LYS A 832 -17.10 -32.18 38.43
C LYS A 832 -18.04 -31.04 38.86
N ASN A 833 -17.49 -29.89 39.26
CA ASN A 833 -18.29 -28.71 39.62
C ASN A 833 -18.93 -28.00 38.40
N TRP A 834 -19.92 -27.15 38.70
CA TRP A 834 -20.61 -26.30 37.72
C TRP A 834 -19.69 -25.37 36.91
N ALA A 835 -18.56 -24.91 37.43
CA ALA A 835 -17.70 -23.96 36.72
C ALA A 835 -16.84 -24.63 35.62
N THR A 836 -16.46 -25.89 35.84
CA THR A 836 -15.91 -26.78 34.80
C THR A 836 -16.95 -27.05 33.71
N LEU A 837 -18.23 -27.23 34.09
CA LEU A 837 -19.33 -27.37 33.12
C LEU A 837 -19.54 -26.10 32.30
N ALA A 838 -19.52 -24.90 32.91
CA ALA A 838 -19.59 -23.63 32.18
C ALA A 838 -18.50 -23.52 31.12
N GLN A 839 -17.25 -23.87 31.49
CA GLN A 839 -16.11 -23.83 30.57
C GLN A 839 -16.27 -24.83 29.41
N LYS A 840 -16.89 -25.99 29.65
CA LYS A 840 -17.22 -26.99 28.62
C LYS A 840 -18.39 -26.60 27.72
N LEU A 841 -19.34 -25.82 28.22
CA LEU A 841 -20.50 -25.30 27.48
C LEU A 841 -20.23 -23.93 26.81
N GLY A 842 -18.99 -23.46 26.78
CA GLY A 842 -18.62 -22.15 26.22
C GLY A 842 -18.97 -20.93 27.09
N LEU A 843 -19.78 -21.11 28.14
CA LEU A 843 -20.17 -20.08 29.11
C LEU A 843 -19.07 -19.75 30.14
N GLY A 844 -17.82 -20.20 29.93
CA GLY A 844 -16.72 -20.06 30.89
C GLY A 844 -16.38 -18.61 31.28
N ILE A 845 -16.66 -17.65 30.38
CA ILE A 845 -16.55 -16.19 30.61
C ILE A 845 -17.43 -15.76 31.80
N LEU A 846 -18.65 -16.31 31.89
CA LEU A 846 -19.63 -15.94 32.91
C LEU A 846 -19.36 -16.58 34.28
N ASN A 847 -18.31 -17.40 34.43
CA ASN A 847 -18.00 -18.08 35.70
C ASN A 847 -17.86 -17.11 36.88
N ASN A 848 -17.28 -15.93 36.69
CA ASN A 848 -17.14 -14.95 37.76
C ASN A 848 -18.49 -14.30 38.14
N ALA A 849 -19.36 -14.01 37.17
CA ALA A 849 -20.72 -13.55 37.42
C ALA A 849 -21.57 -14.64 38.12
N PHE A 850 -21.46 -15.90 37.69
CA PHE A 850 -22.12 -17.03 38.32
C PHE A 850 -21.61 -17.30 39.75
N ARG A 851 -20.31 -17.09 40.05
CA ARG A 851 -19.77 -17.20 41.42
C ARG A 851 -20.37 -16.20 42.40
N LEU A 852 -20.87 -15.07 41.92
CA LEU A 852 -21.52 -14.03 42.73
C LEU A 852 -23.02 -14.29 42.95
N SER A 853 -23.61 -15.28 42.26
CA SER A 853 -25.01 -15.68 42.45
C SER A 853 -25.18 -16.53 43.72
N PRO A 854 -26.30 -16.40 44.45
CA PRO A 854 -26.63 -17.29 45.57
C PRO A 854 -26.89 -18.76 45.17
N ALA A 855 -27.04 -19.06 43.88
CA ALA A 855 -27.16 -20.43 43.36
C ALA A 855 -26.47 -20.56 41.98
N PRO A 856 -25.13 -20.74 41.93
CA PRO A 856 -24.36 -20.68 40.68
C PRO A 856 -24.72 -21.78 39.67
N SER A 857 -24.92 -23.01 40.13
CA SER A 857 -25.35 -24.20 39.37
C SER A 857 -26.63 -23.94 38.56
N ARG A 858 -27.63 -23.37 39.25
CA ARG A 858 -28.92 -22.99 38.70
C ARG A 858 -28.78 -21.81 37.75
N THR A 859 -28.07 -20.76 38.15
CA THR A 859 -27.89 -19.56 37.32
C THR A 859 -27.24 -19.89 35.99
N LEU A 860 -26.25 -20.80 35.99
CA LEU A 860 -25.64 -21.35 34.79
C LEU A 860 -26.65 -22.04 33.88
N MET A 861 -27.49 -22.92 34.43
CA MET A 861 -28.44 -23.70 33.61
C MET A 861 -29.59 -22.83 33.09
N ASP A 862 -30.12 -21.94 33.94
CA ASP A 862 -31.16 -20.98 33.59
C ASP A 862 -30.63 -20.04 32.45
N ASN A 863 -29.35 -19.64 32.48
CA ASN A 863 -28.72 -18.90 31.37
C ASN A 863 -28.44 -19.76 30.12
N TYR A 864 -28.08 -21.04 30.28
CA TYR A 864 -27.86 -21.96 29.15
C TYR A 864 -29.17 -22.30 28.41
N GLU A 865 -30.28 -22.40 29.14
CA GLU A 865 -31.64 -22.54 28.57
C GLU A 865 -32.07 -21.27 27.81
N VAL A 866 -31.81 -20.07 28.37
CA VAL A 866 -32.05 -18.79 27.68
C VAL A 866 -31.14 -18.62 26.45
N SER A 867 -29.91 -19.14 26.49
CA SER A 867 -28.97 -19.16 25.36
C SER A 867 -29.32 -20.18 24.26
N GLY A 868 -30.39 -20.96 24.44
CA GLY A 868 -30.86 -21.94 23.46
C GLY A 868 -30.05 -23.24 23.39
N GLY A 869 -29.23 -23.56 24.40
CA GLY A 869 -28.37 -24.75 24.40
C GLY A 869 -29.12 -26.08 24.36
N THR A 870 -28.57 -27.10 23.70
CA THR A 870 -29.24 -28.40 23.56
C THR A 870 -28.90 -29.38 24.68
N ILE A 871 -29.79 -30.35 24.89
CA ILE A 871 -29.59 -31.48 25.81
C ILE A 871 -28.45 -32.38 25.33
N LYS A 872 -28.20 -32.47 24.02
CA LYS A 872 -27.10 -33.26 23.45
C LYS A 872 -25.73 -32.69 23.83
N GLU A 873 -25.58 -31.37 23.73
CA GLU A 873 -24.36 -30.66 24.13
C GLU A 873 -24.14 -30.74 25.64
N LEU A 874 -25.21 -30.62 26.44
CA LEU A 874 -25.16 -30.83 27.90
C LEU A 874 -24.68 -32.23 28.27
N VAL A 875 -25.24 -33.28 27.64
CA VAL A 875 -24.84 -34.67 27.88
C VAL A 875 -23.41 -34.95 27.40
N GLU A 876 -22.96 -34.35 26.30
CA GLU A 876 -21.58 -34.51 25.81
C GLU A 876 -20.57 -33.75 26.67
N ALA A 877 -20.92 -32.57 27.19
CA ALA A 877 -20.09 -31.85 28.16
C ALA A 877 -19.96 -32.62 29.48
N LEU A 878 -21.07 -33.14 30.02
CA LEU A 878 -21.07 -34.03 31.20
C LEU A 878 -20.28 -35.34 30.95
N ARG A 879 -20.31 -35.88 29.72
CA ARG A 879 -19.49 -37.03 29.32
C ARG A 879 -18.00 -36.68 29.31
N GLN A 880 -17.62 -35.52 28.79
CA GLN A 880 -16.23 -35.04 28.84
C GLN A 880 -15.73 -34.77 30.27
N MET A 881 -16.63 -34.51 31.22
CA MET A 881 -16.34 -34.42 32.66
C MET A 881 -16.42 -35.77 33.39
N GLY A 882 -16.77 -36.87 32.70
CA GLY A 882 -16.95 -38.19 33.30
C GLY A 882 -18.06 -38.25 34.36
N TYR A 883 -19.07 -37.38 34.30
CA TYR A 883 -20.10 -37.27 35.34
C TYR A 883 -21.33 -38.15 35.00
N THR A 884 -21.15 -39.47 35.14
CA THR A 884 -22.15 -40.48 34.73
C THR A 884 -23.50 -40.34 35.45
N GLU A 885 -23.49 -40.04 36.75
CA GLU A 885 -24.71 -39.87 37.57
C GLU A 885 -25.64 -38.78 37.02
N ALA A 886 -25.08 -37.65 36.58
CA ALA A 886 -25.83 -36.57 35.96
C ALA A 886 -26.43 -36.97 34.59
N ILE A 887 -25.73 -37.83 33.84
CA ILE A 887 -26.21 -38.38 32.56
C ILE A 887 -27.33 -39.40 32.79
N GLU A 888 -27.22 -40.25 33.82
CA GLU A 888 -28.27 -41.22 34.19
C GLU A 888 -29.56 -40.51 34.64
N VAL A 889 -29.47 -39.43 35.42
CA VAL A 889 -30.60 -38.57 35.79
C VAL A 889 -31.31 -38.00 34.55
N ILE A 890 -30.55 -37.49 33.58
CA ILE A 890 -31.11 -36.98 32.30
C ILE A 890 -31.75 -38.11 31.48
N GLN A 891 -31.12 -39.28 31.39
CA GLN A 891 -31.64 -40.42 30.60
C GLN A 891 -32.89 -41.04 31.23
N ALA A 892 -32.96 -41.15 32.56
CA ALA A 892 -34.14 -41.67 33.26
C ALA A 892 -35.41 -40.84 32.98
N ALA A 893 -35.29 -39.53 32.84
CA ALA A 893 -36.38 -38.64 32.48
C ALA A 893 -37.06 -39.07 31.16
N PHE A 894 -36.26 -39.39 30.13
CA PHE A 894 -36.76 -39.83 28.82
C PHE A 894 -37.23 -41.28 28.79
N CYS A 895 -36.81 -42.14 29.73
CA CYS A 895 -37.31 -43.52 29.82
C CYS A 895 -38.70 -43.63 30.49
N THR A 896 -39.09 -42.66 31.33
CA THR A 896 -40.29 -42.77 32.16
C THR A 896 -41.60 -42.55 31.38
N SER A 897 -41.54 -41.98 30.17
CA SER A 897 -42.71 -41.65 29.34
C SER A 897 -43.29 -42.82 28.53
N GLY A 898 -42.76 -44.04 28.67
CA GLY A 898 -42.96 -45.14 27.71
C GLY A 898 -43.33 -46.52 28.27
N SER A 899 -44.25 -46.63 29.24
CA SER A 899 -44.76 -47.95 29.64
C SER A 899 -46.18 -47.96 30.25
N ALA A 900 -47.16 -48.44 29.49
CA ALA A 900 -48.44 -48.96 29.99
C ALA A 900 -49.03 -49.99 29.01
N ALA A 901 -49.70 -51.03 29.55
CA ALA A 901 -50.46 -52.08 28.84
C ALA A 901 -49.69 -53.12 27.97
N THR A 902 -49.34 -54.23 28.62
CA THR A 902 -49.41 -55.64 28.14
C THR A 902 -50.62 -55.92 27.22
N SER A 903 -50.70 -56.93 26.31
CA SER A 903 -49.86 -58.06 25.83
C SER A 903 -50.71 -58.88 24.79
N PRO A 904 -50.34 -60.09 24.29
CA PRO A 904 -49.08 -60.59 23.70
C PRO A 904 -49.25 -61.18 22.26
N VAL A 905 -48.11 -61.39 21.58
CA VAL A 905 -47.80 -62.41 20.53
C VAL A 905 -48.94 -63.21 19.84
N GLU A 906 -49.12 -63.03 18.52
CA GLU A 906 -48.99 -64.12 17.51
C GLU A 906 -48.96 -63.65 16.04
N ALA A 907 -48.46 -64.52 15.16
CA ALA A 907 -48.64 -64.64 13.69
C ALA A 907 -48.52 -63.43 12.71
N ALA A 908 -47.82 -63.69 11.60
CA ALA A 908 -47.91 -62.96 10.31
C ALA A 908 -48.74 -63.82 9.31
N PRO A 909 -48.92 -63.50 8.00
CA PRO A 909 -48.42 -62.35 7.20
C PRO A 909 -49.46 -61.76 6.20
N GLN A 910 -48.97 -60.96 5.22
CA GLN A 910 -49.46 -60.75 3.83
C GLN A 910 -50.26 -59.49 3.43
N ALA A 911 -49.84 -59.00 2.24
CA ALA A 911 -50.61 -58.44 1.12
C ALA A 911 -51.22 -57.00 1.16
N HIS A 912 -50.85 -56.25 0.11
CA HIS A 912 -51.62 -55.32 -0.75
C HIS A 912 -53.05 -54.89 -0.29
N SER A 913 -53.48 -53.63 -0.48
CA SER A 913 -53.41 -52.93 -1.78
C SER A 913 -53.74 -51.41 -1.74
N LEU A 914 -53.24 -50.68 -2.75
CA LEU A 914 -53.81 -49.42 -3.28
C LEU A 914 -55.08 -49.76 -4.12
N PRO A 915 -56.08 -48.88 -4.40
CA PRO A 915 -55.86 -47.66 -5.23
C PRO A 915 -56.88 -46.47 -5.11
N PHE A 916 -56.66 -45.49 -6.01
CA PHE A 916 -57.56 -44.44 -6.56
C PHE A 916 -57.79 -43.09 -5.87
N SER A 917 -57.53 -42.04 -6.67
CA SER A 917 -58.09 -40.69 -6.66
C SER A 917 -59.22 -40.54 -7.70
N PRO A 918 -60.10 -39.52 -7.58
CA PRO A 918 -60.16 -38.40 -8.57
C PRO A 918 -60.00 -37.01 -7.86
N ALA A 919 -59.60 -35.89 -8.50
CA ALA A 919 -60.24 -35.07 -9.56
C ALA A 919 -61.58 -34.41 -9.12
N SER A 920 -61.96 -33.15 -9.44
CA SER A 920 -61.43 -32.15 -10.41
C SER A 920 -61.88 -30.69 -10.06
N THR A 921 -61.28 -29.68 -10.71
CA THR A 921 -61.83 -28.39 -11.28
C THR A 921 -63.06 -27.68 -10.64
N GLY A 922 -63.16 -26.35 -10.48
CA GLY A 922 -62.31 -25.18 -10.86
C GLY A 922 -63.12 -23.85 -10.89
N GLN A 923 -62.67 -22.83 -11.65
CA GLN A 923 -63.28 -21.50 -11.97
C GLN A 923 -63.03 -20.29 -11.02
N GLN A 924 -62.95 -19.00 -11.45
CA GLN A 924 -62.45 -18.32 -12.68
C GLN A 924 -62.65 -16.77 -12.58
N ILE A 925 -61.79 -15.93 -13.23
CA ILE A 925 -62.10 -14.61 -13.90
C ILE A 925 -62.55 -13.43 -12.98
N ASP A 926 -62.30 -12.12 -13.17
CA ASP A 926 -61.56 -11.18 -14.06
C ASP A 926 -61.19 -9.94 -13.17
N GLU A 927 -60.43 -8.86 -13.43
CA GLU A 927 -59.67 -8.17 -14.50
C GLU A 927 -59.96 -6.62 -14.37
N PHE A 928 -58.98 -5.77 -14.73
CA PHE A 928 -59.08 -4.34 -15.15
C PHE A 928 -59.18 -3.09 -14.20
N ARG A 929 -58.04 -2.36 -14.12
CA ARG A 929 -57.73 -0.98 -14.67
C ARG A 929 -57.94 0.36 -13.91
N ASP A 930 -56.90 1.21 -14.05
CA ASP A 930 -56.79 2.71 -14.18
C ASP A 930 -57.56 3.65 -13.19
N ASP A 931 -57.20 4.93 -12.95
CA ASP A 931 -56.35 5.88 -13.69
C ASP A 931 -55.62 6.90 -12.76
N SER A 932 -54.90 7.84 -13.38
CA SER A 932 -53.88 8.81 -12.91
C SER A 932 -54.38 10.15 -12.33
N ILE A 933 -53.48 10.90 -11.64
CA ILE A 933 -53.09 12.34 -11.89
C ILE A 933 -52.23 12.94 -10.75
N CYS A 934 -51.43 13.99 -11.07
CA CYS A 934 -50.48 14.72 -10.20
C CYS A 934 -51.15 15.87 -9.38
N ASP A 935 -50.49 16.62 -8.48
CA ASP A 935 -49.51 17.70 -8.76
C ASP A 935 -48.89 18.32 -7.46
N SER A 936 -47.91 19.24 -7.62
CA SER A 936 -47.29 20.28 -6.74
C SER A 936 -47.71 20.50 -5.26
N GLY A 937 -46.87 21.07 -4.36
CA GLY A 937 -45.48 21.56 -4.44
C GLY A 937 -45.14 22.63 -3.35
N VAL A 938 -43.89 23.10 -3.31
CA VAL A 938 -43.41 24.40 -2.72
C VAL A 938 -43.42 24.58 -1.17
N GLU A 939 -42.25 24.33 -0.55
CA GLU A 939 -41.38 25.33 0.16
C GLU A 939 -41.80 26.04 1.49
N THR A 940 -40.77 26.56 2.20
CA THR A 940 -40.74 27.62 3.25
C THR A 940 -40.86 27.32 4.78
N SER A 941 -39.70 27.48 5.45
CA SER A 941 -39.44 28.44 6.56
C SER A 941 -39.93 28.26 8.02
N PHE A 942 -38.94 28.05 8.91
CA PHE A 942 -38.67 28.72 10.21
C PHE A 942 -39.79 29.41 11.03
N ARG A 943 -40.00 28.88 12.26
CA ARG A 943 -40.11 29.55 13.60
C ARG A 943 -40.52 28.46 14.62
N LYS A 944 -39.90 28.22 15.79
CA LYS A 944 -39.27 29.03 16.86
C LYS A 944 -40.28 29.81 17.72
N LEU A 945 -40.04 29.77 19.05
CA LEU A 945 -40.90 30.16 20.20
C LEU A 945 -41.95 29.07 20.56
N SER A 946 -42.02 28.43 21.73
CA SER A 946 -41.57 28.66 23.13
C SER A 946 -42.59 29.34 24.06
N PHE A 947 -42.43 29.09 25.37
CA PHE A 947 -43.36 29.36 26.49
C PHE A 947 -44.60 28.43 26.48
N THR A 948 -44.69 27.38 27.31
CA THR A 948 -44.71 27.26 28.80
C THR A 948 -45.95 27.84 29.46
N GLU A 949 -46.75 26.96 30.08
CA GLU A 949 -47.38 27.26 31.36
C GLU A 949 -47.46 25.98 32.20
N SER A 950 -47.03 26.07 33.46
CA SER A 950 -47.12 25.00 34.47
C SER A 950 -47.91 25.55 35.64
N LEU A 951 -48.64 24.71 36.40
CA LEU A 951 -48.90 24.93 37.84
C LEU A 951 -49.76 23.79 38.45
N THR A 952 -49.23 23.09 39.46
CA THR A 952 -49.93 22.52 40.66
C THR A 952 -51.10 21.52 40.48
N SER A 953 -51.45 20.61 41.42
CA SER A 953 -50.84 20.02 42.64
C SER A 953 -51.83 18.93 43.15
N GLY A 954 -51.51 17.91 43.95
CA GLY A 954 -50.26 17.47 44.58
C GLY A 954 -50.56 16.61 45.84
N SER A 955 -49.52 16.12 46.55
CA SER A 955 -49.58 15.37 47.84
C SER A 955 -50.04 13.88 47.75
N SER A 956 -49.65 12.95 48.64
CA SER A 956 -48.83 13.06 49.87
C SER A 956 -48.10 11.75 50.28
N LEU A 957 -46.85 11.89 50.77
CA LEU A 957 -46.22 11.18 51.91
C LEU A 957 -46.20 9.64 52.01
N LEU A 958 -44.99 9.08 52.20
CA LEU A 958 -44.55 8.57 53.52
C LEU A 958 -43.02 8.38 53.59
N THR A 959 -42.43 8.40 54.80
CA THR A 959 -40.96 8.46 55.04
C THR A 959 -40.50 7.43 56.09
N ILE A 960 -39.26 6.93 55.96
CA ILE A 960 -38.43 6.43 57.08
C ILE A 960 -36.96 6.86 56.85
N ASN A 961 -36.27 7.29 57.90
CA ASN A 961 -34.88 7.79 57.89
C ASN A 961 -33.95 6.96 58.79
N LYS A 962 -32.67 6.85 58.40
CA LYS A 962 -31.46 6.81 59.26
C LYS A 962 -30.21 6.91 58.35
N VAL A 963 -29.45 8.01 58.27
CA VAL A 963 -28.68 8.79 59.28
C VAL A 963 -27.36 8.08 59.67
N PRO A 964 -26.17 8.72 59.49
CA PRO A 964 -24.86 8.06 59.50
C PRO A 964 -24.07 8.23 60.82
N HIS A 965 -22.86 7.68 60.86
CA HIS A 965 -21.78 8.03 61.79
C HIS A 965 -20.48 8.32 61.02
N GLY A 966 -19.64 9.20 61.53
CA GLY A 966 -18.35 9.53 60.95
C GLY A 966 -17.37 10.17 61.95
N TYR A 967 -16.08 10.05 61.64
CA TYR A 967 -14.91 10.68 62.27
C TYR A 967 -13.79 10.69 61.19
N GLY A 968 -12.95 11.71 61.02
CA GLY A 968 -13.00 13.05 61.59
C GLY A 968 -11.62 13.72 61.73
N GLN A 969 -11.30 14.67 60.82
CA GLN A 969 -10.22 15.69 60.92
C GLN A 969 -8.76 15.12 61.02
N GLU A 970 -7.67 15.86 60.80
CA GLU A 970 -7.41 17.31 60.70
C GLU A 970 -6.63 17.71 59.42
N GLY A 971 -6.45 19.02 59.18
CA GLY A 971 -5.63 19.61 58.09
C GLY A 971 -4.22 20.04 58.58
N PRO A 972 -3.64 21.20 58.18
CA PRO A 972 -4.26 22.30 57.40
C PRO A 972 -3.38 23.09 56.37
N LEU A 973 -4.07 23.67 55.37
CA LEU A 973 -3.93 25.04 54.81
C LEU A 973 -2.70 25.51 53.97
N GLU A 974 -3.01 26.59 53.22
CA GLU A 974 -2.19 27.56 52.46
C GLU A 974 -1.53 27.08 51.13
N GLY A 975 -1.77 27.70 49.95
CA GLY A 975 -2.86 28.60 49.54
C GLY A 975 -2.41 29.82 48.68
N LYS A 976 -3.23 30.14 47.65
CA LYS A 976 -3.06 31.22 46.65
C LYS A 976 -1.95 30.93 45.59
N ILE A 977 -2.05 31.42 44.36
CA ILE A 977 -3.15 32.17 43.69
C ILE A 977 -3.80 31.23 42.68
#